data_AF-A0A7V2MRH2-F1
#
_entry.id   AF-A0A7V2MRH2-F1
#
_cell.length_a   1.000
_cell.length_b   1.000
_cell.length_c   1.000
_cell.angle_alpha   90.00
_cell.angle_beta   90.00
_cell.angle_gamma   90.00
#
_symmetry.space_group_name_H-M   'P 1'
#
loop_
_entity.id
_entity.type
_entity.pdbx_description
1 polymer ?
#
loop_
_entity_poly.entity_id
_entity_poly.type
_entity_poly.pdbx_seq_one_letter_code
_entity_poly.pdbx_strand_id
1 'polypeptide(L)'
;MRTFLYSFTNCLEVQKMGKIWAKSDGISLSEHTKELLKQMDSLFNVMGNRIEPYIWKLLKLSIFAHDLGKVSPSFQIGIGNWQYEPKKPFPDIPHSIFSLLWINEEKICSFLKNVPDDEDKYKRLVLSAVAFHHWRDSFDSIVLGKDRNFIEAVKKVLEDEEFRNELLRNLKEEFDQSNEYKEFLELLGFNEDLAYNVGEYKDLFAFITPPYGNIHLPQRLGLEESFKKDWAIVAGLLIRIDHFASFVQKEKINVDIEKQPPCYSKIEKELEKKFGNSFWQRDDLKERKDKNIILVAPTGSGKTEFAFLWGAGEKLFFTLPLRSAVNSIYKRAKELFGEDKVGLLHSDADVYLYEDSTSYEGERLRVLDMARHLAFPVLVSTGDQIFPSALKYPGYEKFYATLSYSRLVIDEVQAYDTRAVAIIVKLIEDIVKLGGKFLLMTATLPSLVREELGERIGEENFEEIDKYEEYKNMQKHIIQLVKGDLEKDEFIKEIINKANNEGKRVLVILNTVEKAQKVYEKIMEKAEGKNIKICLLHSRFTLKDRKLRERKILREFKNPKSENEREGKILVATQVVEASLDIDADILYTELAPIDVLVQRMGRVLRRRKLERDETNVIIVYGEDEERISSGAGRVYSEDLLILSLVLLCKIKIDDKLKKYITNKQYKKAYSEILKSIGNGTLSFKLSEGDKIDLVEELYRNLKDISSEYIRKFYETLKILDAGFQSNYKEEALKIFREIYDVPVIPENRISDLENELKRLEGKLAKNGYIDYTFFKKNILAKFIVHLDYRYLLKKGEDLINASYIASCLEDRNIRKKIVNWLEDIYIVRSYAYDKQLGLKGISGENYEAKDNII
;
A
#
# COMPACT_ATOMS: atom_id res chain seq x y z
N MET A 1 -23.40 3.36 -55.78
CA MET A 1 -24.48 3.36 -54.75
C MET A 1 -25.50 2.22 -54.90
N ARG A 2 -25.27 1.19 -55.75
CA ARG A 2 -26.04 -0.08 -55.75
C ARG A 2 -25.18 -1.34 -55.52
N THR A 3 -23.86 -1.18 -55.37
CA THR A 3 -22.90 -2.27 -55.11
C THR A 3 -22.38 -2.29 -53.66
N PHE A 4 -22.84 -1.37 -52.82
CA PHE A 4 -22.45 -1.26 -51.39
C PHE A 4 -23.48 -1.90 -50.44
N LEU A 5 -24.58 -2.43 -50.98
CA LEU A 5 -25.70 -3.02 -50.22
C LEU A 5 -25.72 -4.55 -50.22
N TYR A 6 -24.75 -5.21 -50.86
CA TYR A 6 -24.70 -6.67 -51.00
C TYR A 6 -23.62 -7.36 -50.14
N SER A 7 -22.83 -6.61 -49.37
CA SER A 7 -21.86 -7.19 -48.41
C SER A 7 -22.24 -7.02 -46.94
N PHE A 8 -23.45 -6.51 -46.65
CA PHE A 8 -23.95 -6.32 -45.27
C PHE A 8 -25.08 -7.28 -44.87
N THR A 9 -25.52 -8.15 -45.78
CA THR A 9 -26.68 -9.01 -45.58
C THR A 9 -26.36 -10.49 -45.35
N ASN A 10 -25.09 -10.92 -45.40
CA ASN A 10 -24.70 -12.34 -45.23
C ASN A 10 -23.90 -12.64 -43.93
N CYS A 11 -23.99 -11.79 -42.90
CA CYS A 11 -23.53 -12.10 -41.53
C CYS A 11 -24.65 -12.07 -40.48
N LEU A 12 -25.91 -12.04 -40.90
CA LEU A 12 -27.10 -12.00 -40.04
C LEU A 12 -28.00 -13.22 -40.28
N GLU A 13 -27.43 -14.41 -40.34
CA GLU A 13 -28.18 -15.65 -40.22
C GLU A 13 -27.79 -16.36 -38.92
N VAL A 14 -28.78 -16.42 -38.02
CA VAL A 14 -28.85 -17.16 -36.75
C VAL A 14 -27.96 -16.65 -35.59
N GLN A 15 -28.18 -15.40 -35.16
CA GLN A 15 -27.94 -15.04 -33.75
C GLN A 15 -29.30 -15.02 -33.04
N LYS A 16 -29.49 -15.94 -32.09
CA LYS A 16 -30.71 -16.11 -31.29
C LYS A 16 -31.18 -14.76 -30.71
N MET A 17 -32.42 -14.38 -31.01
CA MET A 17 -33.16 -13.38 -30.22
C MET A 17 -33.18 -13.88 -28.76
N GLY A 18 -32.80 -13.03 -27.78
CA GLY A 18 -32.85 -13.37 -26.35
C GLY A 18 -31.52 -13.59 -25.61
N LYS A 19 -30.34 -13.43 -26.24
CA LYS A 19 -29.04 -13.58 -25.54
C LYS A 19 -28.81 -12.44 -24.54
N ILE A 20 -28.60 -12.77 -23.25
CA ILE A 20 -28.32 -11.79 -22.19
C ILE A 20 -26.83 -11.45 -22.22
N TRP A 21 -26.48 -10.18 -22.39
CA TRP A 21 -25.09 -9.74 -22.39
C TRP A 21 -24.59 -9.43 -20.98
N ALA A 22 -23.41 -9.91 -20.63
CA ALA A 22 -22.73 -9.59 -19.40
C ALA A 22 -21.82 -8.35 -19.52
N LYS A 23 -21.34 -8.07 -20.74
CA LYS A 23 -20.37 -7.02 -21.07
C LYS A 23 -20.75 -6.37 -22.40
N SER A 24 -20.28 -5.14 -22.63
CA SER A 24 -20.63 -4.34 -23.82
C SER A 24 -19.99 -4.80 -25.13
N ASP A 25 -19.03 -5.72 -25.07
CA ASP A 25 -18.37 -6.35 -26.22
C ASP A 25 -19.14 -7.59 -26.74
N GLY A 26 -20.31 -7.89 -26.17
CA GLY A 26 -21.20 -8.95 -26.63
C GLY A 26 -21.00 -10.30 -25.95
N ILE A 27 -20.14 -10.39 -24.92
CA ILE A 27 -19.99 -11.59 -24.10
C ILE A 27 -21.30 -11.85 -23.35
N SER A 28 -21.84 -13.07 -23.47
CA SER A 28 -23.05 -13.44 -22.75
C SER A 28 -22.85 -13.71 -21.27
N LEU A 29 -23.96 -13.68 -20.54
CA LEU A 29 -24.02 -14.05 -19.13
C LEU A 29 -23.52 -15.48 -18.89
N SER A 30 -24.00 -16.47 -19.66
CA SER A 30 -23.54 -17.85 -19.51
C SER A 30 -22.03 -18.00 -19.80
N GLU A 31 -21.53 -17.41 -20.90
CA GLU A 31 -20.09 -17.40 -21.24
C GLU A 31 -19.24 -16.74 -20.15
N HIS A 32 -19.74 -15.66 -19.52
CA HIS A 32 -19.06 -15.02 -18.40
C HIS A 32 -19.03 -15.93 -17.17
N THR A 33 -20.18 -16.45 -16.73
CA THR A 33 -20.27 -17.38 -15.59
C THR A 33 -19.38 -18.60 -15.78
N LYS A 34 -19.26 -19.13 -17.01
CA LYS A 34 -18.34 -20.22 -17.34
C LYS A 34 -16.88 -19.87 -17.02
N GLU A 35 -16.43 -18.68 -17.43
CA GLU A 35 -15.07 -18.24 -17.14
C GLU A 35 -14.87 -18.03 -15.64
N LEU A 36 -15.84 -17.48 -14.90
CA LEU A 36 -15.75 -17.39 -13.44
C LEU A 36 -15.58 -18.76 -12.78
N LEU A 37 -16.37 -19.76 -13.16
CA LEU A 37 -16.28 -21.13 -12.61
C LEU A 37 -14.93 -21.77 -12.94
N LYS A 38 -14.45 -21.61 -14.18
CA LYS A 38 -13.10 -22.07 -14.57
C LYS A 38 -12.01 -21.44 -13.71
N GLN A 39 -12.10 -20.14 -13.42
CA GLN A 39 -11.13 -19.46 -12.56
C GLN A 39 -11.26 -19.89 -11.10
N MET A 40 -12.47 -20.20 -10.61
CA MET A 40 -12.69 -20.80 -9.30
C MET A 40 -12.00 -22.18 -9.21
N ASP A 41 -12.17 -23.04 -10.21
CA ASP A 41 -11.54 -24.37 -10.26
C ASP A 41 -10.00 -24.25 -10.31
N SER A 42 -9.49 -23.30 -11.09
CA SER A 42 -8.06 -22.97 -11.11
C SER A 42 -7.55 -22.57 -9.73
N LEU A 43 -8.31 -21.76 -8.98
CA LEU A 43 -7.95 -21.35 -7.63
C LEU A 43 -8.00 -22.55 -6.67
N PHE A 44 -9.04 -23.38 -6.75
CA PHE A 44 -9.19 -24.60 -5.96
C PHE A 44 -7.99 -25.54 -6.12
N ASN A 45 -7.45 -25.66 -7.34
CA ASN A 45 -6.26 -26.48 -7.60
C ASN A 45 -4.98 -25.96 -6.92
N VAL A 46 -4.92 -24.68 -6.53
CA VAL A 46 -3.75 -24.11 -5.85
C VAL A 46 -3.90 -24.15 -4.33
N MET A 47 -5.11 -23.94 -3.81
CA MET A 47 -5.32 -23.72 -2.37
C MET A 47 -6.56 -24.41 -1.78
N GLY A 48 -7.20 -25.31 -2.51
CA GLY A 48 -8.43 -25.99 -2.10
C GLY A 48 -8.33 -26.63 -0.71
N ASN A 49 -7.16 -27.19 -0.37
CA ASN A 49 -6.92 -27.81 0.94
C ASN A 49 -6.73 -26.83 2.12
N ARG A 50 -6.67 -25.52 1.86
CA ARG A 50 -6.43 -24.47 2.87
C ARG A 50 -7.70 -23.73 3.27
N ILE A 51 -8.77 -23.91 2.50
CA ILE A 51 -10.07 -23.29 2.70
C ILE A 51 -11.06 -24.42 2.92
N GLU A 52 -11.98 -24.23 3.87
CA GLU A 52 -12.97 -25.25 4.20
C GLU A 52 -13.82 -25.65 2.98
N PRO A 53 -14.10 -26.95 2.76
CA PRO A 53 -14.82 -27.43 1.58
C PRO A 53 -16.19 -26.75 1.36
N TYR A 54 -16.90 -26.42 2.45
CA TYR A 54 -18.21 -25.76 2.35
C TYR A 54 -18.11 -24.33 1.80
N ILE A 55 -16.99 -23.61 2.01
CA ILE A 55 -16.78 -22.26 1.48
C ILE A 55 -16.77 -22.26 -0.05
N TRP A 56 -16.18 -23.30 -0.67
CA TRP A 56 -16.21 -23.47 -2.12
C TRP A 56 -17.63 -23.69 -2.64
N LYS A 57 -18.46 -24.39 -1.88
CA LYS A 57 -19.89 -24.57 -2.19
C LYS A 57 -20.63 -23.24 -2.17
N LEU A 58 -20.41 -22.42 -1.13
CA LEU A 58 -20.98 -21.08 -1.02
C LEU A 58 -20.51 -20.17 -2.16
N LEU A 59 -19.21 -20.17 -2.45
CA LEU A 59 -18.62 -19.37 -3.53
C LEU A 59 -19.18 -19.76 -4.89
N LYS A 60 -19.31 -21.07 -5.18
CA LYS A 60 -19.89 -21.56 -6.43
C LYS A 60 -21.32 -21.05 -6.62
N LEU A 61 -22.13 -21.10 -5.57
CA LEU A 61 -23.49 -20.56 -5.56
C LEU A 61 -23.50 -19.04 -5.78
N SER A 62 -22.63 -18.30 -5.08
CA SER A 62 -22.50 -16.85 -5.25
C SER A 62 -22.05 -16.45 -6.67
N ILE A 63 -21.12 -17.19 -7.28
CA ILE A 63 -20.67 -16.97 -8.67
C ILE A 63 -21.82 -17.12 -9.65
N PHE A 64 -22.64 -18.16 -9.49
CA PHE A 64 -23.82 -18.34 -10.35
C PHE A 64 -24.81 -17.18 -10.19
N ALA A 65 -25.07 -16.77 -8.95
CA ALA A 65 -26.14 -15.84 -8.62
C ALA A 65 -25.78 -14.35 -8.82
N HIS A 66 -24.50 -13.94 -8.73
CA HIS A 66 -24.16 -12.52 -8.56
C HIS A 66 -24.64 -11.59 -9.68
N ASP A 67 -24.69 -12.09 -10.92
CA ASP A 67 -24.96 -11.31 -12.13
C ASP A 67 -26.34 -11.60 -12.77
N LEU A 68 -27.21 -12.38 -12.11
CA LEU A 68 -28.54 -12.71 -12.65
C LEU A 68 -29.39 -11.46 -12.94
N GLY A 69 -29.19 -10.39 -12.18
CA GLY A 69 -29.86 -9.09 -12.38
C GLY A 69 -29.46 -8.37 -13.67
N LYS A 70 -28.47 -8.86 -14.42
CA LYS A 70 -28.18 -8.35 -15.77
C LYS A 70 -29.30 -8.62 -16.77
N VAL A 71 -30.26 -9.49 -16.44
CA VAL A 71 -31.51 -9.68 -17.20
C VAL A 71 -32.37 -8.40 -17.30
N SER A 72 -32.12 -7.39 -16.45
CA SER A 72 -32.84 -6.12 -16.47
C SER A 72 -32.80 -5.46 -17.85
N PRO A 73 -33.95 -5.02 -18.41
CA PRO A 73 -33.97 -4.27 -19.67
C PRO A 73 -33.13 -2.99 -19.63
N SER A 74 -33.15 -2.25 -18.52
CA SER A 74 -32.35 -1.02 -18.39
C SER A 74 -30.85 -1.30 -18.45
N PHE A 75 -30.40 -2.40 -17.86
CA PHE A 75 -29.01 -2.84 -17.93
C PHE A 75 -28.62 -3.25 -19.36
N GLN A 76 -29.41 -4.11 -20.00
CA GLN A 76 -29.13 -4.60 -21.36
C GLN A 76 -29.07 -3.48 -22.39
N ILE A 77 -30.02 -2.54 -22.33
CA ILE A 77 -30.02 -1.34 -23.16
C ILE A 77 -28.79 -0.47 -22.85
N GLY A 78 -28.47 -0.28 -21.56
CA GLY A 78 -27.33 0.52 -21.12
C GLY A 78 -25.97 0.02 -21.60
N ILE A 79 -25.79 -1.30 -21.76
CA ILE A 79 -24.56 -1.90 -22.30
C ILE A 79 -24.56 -2.04 -23.83
N GLY A 80 -25.63 -1.61 -24.51
CA GLY A 80 -25.74 -1.58 -25.96
C GLY A 80 -26.40 -2.81 -26.60
N ASN A 81 -27.04 -3.69 -25.83
CA ASN A 81 -27.82 -4.81 -26.36
C ASN A 81 -29.23 -4.35 -26.81
N TRP A 82 -29.30 -3.52 -27.86
CA TRP A 82 -30.55 -2.91 -28.35
C TRP A 82 -31.58 -3.91 -28.91
N GLN A 83 -31.16 -5.16 -29.13
CA GLN A 83 -32.02 -6.23 -29.64
C GLN A 83 -32.65 -7.06 -28.52
N TYR A 84 -32.28 -6.81 -27.26
CA TYR A 84 -32.86 -7.49 -26.11
C TYR A 84 -34.36 -7.21 -25.99
N GLU A 85 -35.13 -8.26 -25.71
CA GLU A 85 -36.55 -8.18 -25.32
C GLU A 85 -36.67 -8.76 -23.90
N PRO A 86 -37.53 -8.19 -23.04
CA PRO A 86 -38.53 -7.15 -23.32
C PRO A 86 -37.99 -5.71 -23.35
N LYS A 87 -38.43 -4.89 -24.31
CA LYS A 87 -38.11 -3.44 -24.41
C LYS A 87 -39.00 -2.51 -23.58
N LYS A 88 -39.46 -2.95 -22.41
CA LYS A 88 -40.28 -2.11 -21.52
C LYS A 88 -39.41 -1.05 -20.82
N PRO A 89 -39.86 0.22 -20.68
CA PRO A 89 -39.17 1.21 -19.86
C PRO A 89 -39.03 0.73 -18.41
N PHE A 90 -37.80 0.54 -17.95
CA PHE A 90 -37.50 -0.02 -16.64
C PHE A 90 -36.54 0.90 -15.87
N PRO A 91 -36.70 1.07 -14.54
CA PRO A 91 -35.79 1.90 -13.76
C PRO A 91 -34.34 1.40 -13.83
N ASP A 92 -33.38 2.32 -13.75
CA ASP A 92 -31.97 1.97 -13.58
C ASP A 92 -31.72 1.58 -12.13
N ILE A 93 -31.27 0.34 -11.93
CA ILE A 93 -31.05 -0.27 -10.61
C ILE A 93 -29.75 -1.07 -10.63
N PRO A 94 -29.04 -1.16 -9.49
CA PRO A 94 -27.85 -2.00 -9.41
C PRO A 94 -28.19 -3.46 -9.71
N HIS A 95 -27.51 -4.04 -10.70
CA HIS A 95 -27.73 -5.42 -11.12
C HIS A 95 -27.48 -6.41 -9.97
N SER A 96 -26.51 -6.12 -9.09
CA SER A 96 -26.17 -6.96 -7.94
C SER A 96 -27.33 -7.17 -6.96
N ILE A 97 -28.15 -6.13 -6.74
CA ILE A 97 -29.32 -6.21 -5.86
C ILE A 97 -30.50 -6.80 -6.61
N PHE A 98 -30.64 -6.47 -7.90
CA PHE A 98 -31.68 -7.08 -8.72
C PHE A 98 -31.49 -8.60 -8.88
N SER A 99 -30.24 -9.09 -8.85
CA SER A 99 -29.92 -10.51 -8.83
C SER A 99 -30.62 -11.28 -7.72
N LEU A 100 -30.86 -10.66 -6.56
CA LEU A 100 -31.50 -11.31 -5.41
C LEU A 100 -32.93 -11.77 -5.68
N LEU A 101 -33.65 -11.07 -6.57
CA LEU A 101 -35.03 -11.40 -6.93
C LEU A 101 -35.13 -12.67 -7.77
N TRP A 102 -34.02 -13.12 -8.37
CA TRP A 102 -34.00 -14.24 -9.33
C TRP A 102 -33.43 -15.52 -8.72
N ILE A 103 -33.38 -15.60 -7.39
CA ILE A 103 -32.89 -16.76 -6.66
C ILE A 103 -34.06 -17.42 -5.90
N ASN A 104 -34.33 -18.68 -6.21
CA ASN A 104 -35.34 -19.47 -5.50
C ASN A 104 -34.86 -19.78 -4.07
N GLU A 105 -35.55 -19.22 -3.09
CA GLU A 105 -35.17 -19.30 -1.67
C GLU A 105 -35.23 -20.73 -1.11
N GLU A 106 -36.29 -21.49 -1.40
CA GLU A 106 -36.44 -22.86 -0.93
C GLU A 106 -35.33 -23.77 -1.46
N LYS A 107 -34.91 -23.51 -2.70
CA LYS A 107 -33.87 -24.30 -3.38
C LYS A 107 -32.48 -23.95 -2.89
N ILE A 108 -32.21 -22.70 -2.47
CA ILE A 108 -30.93 -22.37 -1.80
C ILE A 108 -30.70 -23.26 -0.58
N CYS A 109 -31.70 -23.45 0.29
CA CYS A 109 -31.54 -24.28 1.49
C CYS A 109 -31.18 -25.72 1.12
N SER A 110 -31.79 -26.27 0.06
CA SER A 110 -31.43 -27.59 -0.45
C SER A 110 -29.96 -27.68 -0.92
N PHE A 111 -29.45 -26.61 -1.52
CA PHE A 111 -28.05 -26.45 -1.91
C PHE A 111 -27.12 -26.24 -0.71
N LEU A 112 -27.62 -25.77 0.42
CA LEU A 112 -26.84 -25.53 1.64
C LEU A 112 -26.85 -26.72 2.62
N LYS A 113 -27.51 -27.83 2.28
CA LYS A 113 -27.44 -29.07 3.07
C LYS A 113 -25.98 -29.48 3.35
N ASN A 114 -25.72 -29.91 4.59
CA ASN A 114 -24.41 -30.33 5.12
C ASN A 114 -23.39 -29.19 5.35
N VAL A 115 -23.83 -27.94 5.41
CA VAL A 115 -22.98 -26.84 5.92
C VAL A 115 -22.99 -26.89 7.47
N PRO A 116 -21.90 -26.50 8.17
CA PRO A 116 -21.75 -26.78 9.61
C PRO A 116 -22.73 -26.10 10.56
N ASP A 117 -23.28 -24.93 10.18
CA ASP A 117 -24.22 -24.15 11.01
C ASP A 117 -25.60 -23.99 10.33
N ASP A 118 -26.43 -23.15 10.93
CA ASP A 118 -27.74 -22.71 10.45
C ASP A 118 -27.76 -22.38 8.94
N GLU A 119 -28.64 -23.06 8.20
CA GLU A 119 -28.83 -22.85 6.76
C GLU A 119 -29.27 -21.41 6.45
N ASP A 120 -30.06 -20.78 7.34
CA ASP A 120 -30.52 -19.40 7.16
C ASP A 120 -29.37 -18.39 7.29
N LYS A 121 -28.42 -18.66 8.20
CA LYS A 121 -27.20 -17.87 8.36
C LYS A 121 -26.39 -17.86 7.05
N TYR A 122 -26.14 -19.03 6.46
CA TYR A 122 -25.36 -19.13 5.22
C TYR A 122 -26.11 -18.68 3.98
N LYS A 123 -27.45 -18.82 3.95
CA LYS A 123 -28.30 -18.20 2.93
C LYS A 123 -28.10 -16.68 2.93
N ARG A 124 -28.22 -16.05 4.10
CA ARG A 124 -28.01 -14.60 4.26
C ARG A 124 -26.60 -14.18 3.85
N LEU A 125 -25.59 -14.99 4.15
CA LEU A 125 -24.20 -14.78 3.70
C LEU A 125 -24.13 -14.74 2.16
N VAL A 126 -24.68 -15.75 1.47
CA VAL A 126 -24.64 -15.82 0.00
C VAL A 126 -25.39 -14.64 -0.63
N LEU A 127 -26.60 -14.32 -0.15
CA LEU A 127 -27.39 -13.20 -0.65
C LEU A 127 -26.65 -11.88 -0.45
N SER A 128 -26.02 -11.69 0.70
CA SER A 128 -25.23 -10.50 0.97
C SER A 128 -24.04 -10.42 -0.01
N ALA A 129 -23.36 -11.54 -0.29
CA ALA A 129 -22.15 -11.57 -1.11
C ALA A 129 -22.50 -11.19 -2.56
N VAL A 130 -23.65 -11.69 -3.03
CA VAL A 130 -24.27 -11.29 -4.29
C VAL A 130 -24.65 -9.81 -4.29
N ALA A 131 -25.29 -9.29 -3.25
CA ALA A 131 -25.74 -7.89 -3.22
C ALA A 131 -24.56 -6.90 -3.29
N PHE A 132 -23.48 -7.21 -2.59
CA PHE A 132 -22.39 -6.26 -2.31
C PHE A 132 -21.10 -6.49 -3.10
N HIS A 133 -21.07 -7.40 -4.10
CA HIS A 133 -19.87 -7.63 -4.93
C HIS A 133 -19.42 -6.38 -5.72
N HIS A 134 -20.31 -5.41 -5.95
CA HIS A 134 -19.97 -4.07 -6.45
C HIS A 134 -20.53 -3.00 -5.53
N TRP A 135 -19.66 -2.40 -4.71
CA TRP A 135 -20.06 -1.28 -3.85
C TRP A 135 -20.47 -0.05 -4.66
N ARG A 136 -21.54 0.63 -4.23
CA ARG A 136 -22.01 1.92 -4.77
C ARG A 136 -22.46 2.83 -3.63
N ASP A 137 -22.28 4.14 -3.80
CA ASP A 137 -22.69 5.15 -2.80
C ASP A 137 -24.21 5.14 -2.53
N SER A 138 -25.02 4.69 -3.48
CA SER A 138 -26.47 4.57 -3.32
C SER A 138 -26.91 3.40 -2.43
N PHE A 139 -26.01 2.49 -2.04
CA PHE A 139 -26.39 1.28 -1.31
C PHE A 139 -26.99 1.56 0.05
N ASP A 140 -26.52 2.58 0.77
CA ASP A 140 -27.13 2.97 2.05
C ASP A 140 -28.60 3.38 1.85
N SER A 141 -28.91 4.14 0.79
CA SER A 141 -30.30 4.48 0.48
C SER A 141 -31.15 3.28 0.07
N ILE A 142 -30.56 2.30 -0.63
CA ILE A 142 -31.28 1.10 -1.07
C ILE A 142 -31.58 0.18 0.13
N VAL A 143 -30.58 -0.12 0.95
CA VAL A 143 -30.70 -0.97 2.15
C VAL A 143 -31.71 -0.38 3.14
N LEU A 144 -31.73 0.94 3.30
CA LEU A 144 -32.67 1.64 4.19
C LEU A 144 -34.06 1.88 3.56
N GLY A 145 -34.34 1.32 2.38
CA GLY A 145 -35.66 1.42 1.74
C GLY A 145 -36.02 2.83 1.27
N LYS A 146 -35.03 3.69 1.00
CA LYS A 146 -35.22 5.08 0.56
C LYS A 146 -35.07 5.26 -0.95
N ASP A 147 -34.48 4.29 -1.65
CA ASP A 147 -34.29 4.35 -3.09
C ASP A 147 -35.61 4.10 -3.84
N ARG A 148 -36.11 5.15 -4.51
CA ARG A 148 -37.40 5.09 -5.22
C ARG A 148 -37.35 4.22 -6.47
N ASN A 149 -36.24 4.25 -7.21
CA ASN A 149 -36.07 3.51 -8.46
C ASN A 149 -36.09 2.00 -8.20
N PHE A 150 -35.41 1.57 -7.14
CA PHE A 150 -35.40 0.18 -6.71
C PHE A 150 -36.79 -0.30 -6.29
N ILE A 151 -37.48 0.45 -5.42
CA ILE A 151 -38.84 0.08 -5.00
C ILE A 151 -39.80 0.02 -6.21
N GLU A 152 -39.74 0.99 -7.10
CA GLU A 152 -40.57 1.00 -8.32
C GLU A 152 -40.27 -0.20 -9.22
N ALA A 153 -38.98 -0.55 -9.38
CA ALA A 153 -38.58 -1.71 -10.17
C ALA A 153 -39.10 -3.02 -9.56
N VAL A 154 -39.01 -3.19 -8.23
CA VAL A 154 -39.54 -4.37 -7.54
C VAL A 154 -41.05 -4.46 -7.69
N LYS A 155 -41.79 -3.36 -7.48
CA LYS A 155 -43.25 -3.32 -7.66
C LYS A 155 -43.66 -3.70 -9.08
N LYS A 156 -42.97 -3.16 -10.10
CA LYS A 156 -43.22 -3.50 -11.50
C LYS A 156 -43.09 -5.00 -11.78
N VAL A 157 -42.04 -5.65 -11.26
CA VAL A 157 -41.83 -7.10 -11.44
C VAL A 157 -42.80 -7.94 -10.60
N LEU A 158 -43.22 -7.43 -9.45
CA LEU A 158 -44.18 -8.10 -8.58
C LEU A 158 -45.61 -8.08 -9.18
N GLU A 159 -46.03 -6.94 -9.73
CA GLU A 159 -47.36 -6.71 -10.28
C GLU A 159 -47.55 -7.26 -11.72
N ASP A 160 -46.53 -7.19 -12.58
CA ASP A 160 -46.59 -7.66 -13.97
C ASP A 160 -46.03 -9.09 -14.09
N GLU A 161 -46.92 -10.07 -13.92
CA GLU A 161 -46.59 -11.50 -13.99
C GLU A 161 -46.07 -11.94 -15.37
N GLU A 162 -46.62 -11.39 -16.46
CA GLU A 162 -46.17 -11.72 -17.82
C GLU A 162 -44.72 -11.28 -18.03
N PHE A 163 -44.41 -10.03 -17.65
CA PHE A 163 -43.05 -9.50 -17.70
C PHE A 163 -42.07 -10.27 -16.82
N ARG A 164 -42.47 -10.60 -15.59
CA ARG A 164 -41.66 -11.40 -14.67
C ARG A 164 -41.33 -12.77 -15.26
N ASN A 165 -42.34 -13.46 -15.80
CA ASN A 165 -42.16 -14.78 -16.40
C ASN A 165 -41.31 -14.72 -17.66
N GLU A 166 -41.38 -13.63 -18.43
CA GLU A 166 -40.52 -13.39 -19.58
C GLU A 166 -39.04 -13.23 -19.17
N LEU A 167 -38.74 -12.40 -18.16
CA LEU A 167 -37.37 -12.26 -17.64
C LEU A 167 -36.83 -13.60 -17.09
N LEU A 168 -37.65 -14.33 -16.33
CA LEU A 168 -37.26 -15.63 -15.80
C LEU A 168 -37.03 -16.67 -16.92
N ARG A 169 -37.84 -16.64 -17.98
CA ARG A 169 -37.64 -17.47 -19.17
C ARG A 169 -36.32 -17.14 -19.87
N ASN A 170 -36.01 -15.85 -20.06
CA ASN A 170 -34.74 -15.42 -20.64
C ASN A 170 -33.55 -15.95 -19.84
N LEU A 171 -33.60 -15.88 -18.51
CA LEU A 171 -32.55 -16.46 -17.65
C LEU A 171 -32.43 -17.97 -17.82
N LYS A 172 -33.55 -18.70 -17.80
CA LYS A 172 -33.53 -20.16 -17.97
C LYS A 172 -32.99 -20.55 -19.35
N GLU A 173 -33.43 -19.90 -20.42
CA GLU A 173 -32.95 -20.15 -21.79
C GLU A 173 -31.47 -19.78 -21.99
N GLU A 174 -30.95 -18.79 -21.26
CA GLU A 174 -29.54 -18.41 -21.28
C GLU A 174 -28.65 -19.51 -20.68
N PHE A 175 -29.08 -20.16 -19.58
CA PHE A 175 -28.29 -21.19 -18.89
C PHE A 175 -28.61 -22.63 -19.33
N ASP A 176 -29.76 -22.91 -19.95
CA ASP A 176 -30.14 -24.25 -20.44
C ASP A 176 -29.40 -24.67 -21.73
N GLN A 177 -28.56 -23.77 -22.28
CA GLN A 177 -27.82 -24.03 -23.52
C GLN A 177 -26.70 -25.06 -23.38
N SER A 178 -26.37 -25.47 -22.15
CA SER A 178 -25.33 -26.46 -21.88
C SER A 178 -25.66 -27.31 -20.65
N ASN A 179 -25.13 -28.55 -20.62
CA ASN A 179 -25.27 -29.43 -19.45
C ASN A 179 -24.51 -28.90 -18.21
N GLU A 180 -23.67 -27.87 -18.35
CA GLU A 180 -22.79 -27.37 -17.29
C GLU A 180 -23.56 -26.71 -16.14
N TYR A 181 -24.76 -26.16 -16.41
CA TYR A 181 -25.56 -25.43 -15.40
C TYR A 181 -26.77 -26.19 -14.88
N LYS A 182 -26.91 -27.48 -15.24
CA LYS A 182 -28.12 -28.27 -14.90
C LYS A 182 -28.44 -28.27 -13.41
N GLU A 183 -27.43 -28.31 -12.56
CA GLU A 183 -27.62 -28.21 -11.11
C GLU A 183 -28.19 -26.85 -10.69
N PHE A 184 -27.79 -25.76 -11.35
CA PHE A 184 -28.21 -24.41 -10.98
C PHE A 184 -29.56 -23.98 -11.57
N LEU A 185 -30.09 -24.67 -12.59
CA LEU A 185 -31.38 -24.31 -13.19
C LEU A 185 -32.53 -24.35 -12.18
N GLU A 186 -32.46 -25.23 -11.17
CA GLU A 186 -33.45 -25.27 -10.09
C GLU A 186 -33.38 -24.05 -9.16
N LEU A 187 -32.24 -23.34 -9.11
CA LEU A 187 -32.08 -22.11 -8.32
C LEU A 187 -32.67 -20.88 -9.01
N LEU A 188 -32.93 -20.94 -10.33
CA LEU A 188 -33.56 -19.85 -11.06
C LEU A 188 -35.07 -19.83 -10.78
N GLY A 189 -35.48 -18.93 -9.90
CA GLY A 189 -36.87 -18.67 -9.56
C GLY A 189 -37.05 -17.25 -9.06
N PHE A 190 -38.29 -16.79 -9.01
CA PHE A 190 -38.58 -15.46 -8.48
C PHE A 190 -38.76 -15.53 -6.95
N ASN A 191 -38.03 -14.69 -6.22
CA ASN A 191 -38.19 -14.59 -4.77
C ASN A 191 -39.36 -13.65 -4.44
N GLU A 192 -40.57 -14.21 -4.36
CA GLU A 192 -41.80 -13.47 -4.04
C GLU A 192 -41.76 -12.84 -2.66
N ASP A 193 -41.22 -13.55 -1.66
CA ASP A 193 -41.13 -13.06 -0.28
C ASP A 193 -40.24 -11.81 -0.18
N LEU A 194 -39.06 -11.85 -0.79
CA LEU A 194 -38.15 -10.70 -0.84
C LEU A 194 -38.78 -9.54 -1.62
N ALA A 195 -39.37 -9.82 -2.78
CA ALA A 195 -40.01 -8.81 -3.61
C ALA A 195 -41.17 -8.11 -2.87
N TYR A 196 -42.03 -8.88 -2.19
CA TYR A 196 -43.15 -8.36 -1.42
C TYR A 196 -42.67 -7.50 -0.24
N ASN A 197 -41.69 -7.98 0.53
CA ASN A 197 -41.13 -7.23 1.66
C ASN A 197 -40.47 -5.92 1.23
N VAL A 198 -39.74 -5.92 0.12
CA VAL A 198 -39.13 -4.70 -0.44
C VAL A 198 -40.19 -3.76 -1.02
N GLY A 199 -41.17 -4.28 -1.75
CA GLY A 199 -42.21 -3.46 -2.38
C GLY A 199 -43.15 -2.79 -1.37
N GLU A 200 -43.64 -3.55 -0.38
CA GLU A 200 -44.67 -3.09 0.54
C GLU A 200 -44.09 -2.52 1.84
N TYR A 201 -43.10 -3.20 2.44
CA TYR A 201 -42.52 -2.78 3.72
C TYR A 201 -41.20 -2.03 3.59
N LYS A 202 -40.62 -1.97 2.37
CA LYS A 202 -39.31 -1.36 2.09
C LYS A 202 -38.19 -2.00 2.92
N ASP A 203 -38.34 -3.28 3.25
CA ASP A 203 -37.42 -4.00 4.13
C ASP A 203 -36.57 -5.01 3.35
N LEU A 204 -35.50 -4.50 2.73
CA LEU A 204 -34.43 -5.36 2.20
C LEU A 204 -33.53 -5.91 3.32
N PHE A 205 -33.50 -5.21 4.46
CA PHE A 205 -32.60 -5.48 5.57
C PHE A 205 -32.92 -6.80 6.28
N ALA A 206 -34.15 -7.30 6.19
CA ALA A 206 -34.51 -8.64 6.66
C ALA A 206 -33.75 -9.78 5.93
N PHE A 207 -33.22 -9.56 4.73
CA PHE A 207 -32.67 -10.62 3.88
C PHE A 207 -31.14 -10.58 3.72
N ILE A 208 -30.53 -9.40 3.91
CA ILE A 208 -29.10 -9.20 3.69
C ILE A 208 -28.43 -8.53 4.88
N THR A 209 -27.11 -8.66 4.96
CA THR A 209 -26.26 -8.01 5.96
C THR A 209 -25.23 -7.13 5.27
N PRO A 210 -25.31 -5.80 5.42
CA PRO A 210 -24.36 -4.88 4.81
C PRO A 210 -22.94 -5.12 5.31
N PRO A 211 -21.92 -5.10 4.44
CA PRO A 211 -20.52 -5.35 4.83
C PRO A 211 -19.79 -4.15 5.43
N TYR A 212 -20.19 -2.91 5.10
CA TYR A 212 -19.57 -1.66 5.57
C TYR A 212 -20.60 -0.58 5.93
N GLY A 213 -20.16 0.51 6.58
CA GLY A 213 -20.92 1.76 6.79
C GLY A 213 -22.01 1.71 7.88
N ASN A 214 -22.56 0.52 8.13
CA ASN A 214 -23.70 0.29 9.00
C ASN A 214 -23.40 -0.70 10.13
N ILE A 215 -22.20 -0.63 10.70
CA ILE A 215 -21.73 -1.58 11.71
C ILE A 215 -22.55 -1.53 13.03
N HIS A 216 -23.18 -0.41 13.31
CA HIS A 216 -24.03 -0.20 14.49
C HIS A 216 -25.41 -0.85 14.36
N LEU A 217 -25.76 -1.41 13.20
CA LEU A 217 -27.06 -2.05 13.04
C LEU A 217 -27.16 -3.32 13.91
N PRO A 218 -28.33 -3.58 14.55
CA PRO A 218 -28.50 -4.71 15.46
C PRO A 218 -28.09 -6.07 14.87
N GLN A 219 -28.37 -6.28 13.58
CA GLN A 219 -28.02 -7.52 12.87
C GLN A 219 -26.51 -7.75 12.74
N ARG A 220 -25.68 -6.72 12.95
CA ARG A 220 -24.22 -6.81 12.92
C ARG A 220 -23.59 -6.93 14.31
N LEU A 221 -24.17 -6.27 15.30
CA LEU A 221 -23.65 -6.22 16.67
C LEU A 221 -23.55 -7.60 17.34
N GLY A 222 -24.34 -8.58 16.88
CA GLY A 222 -24.34 -9.96 17.39
C GLY A 222 -23.73 -11.02 16.47
N LEU A 223 -23.09 -10.64 15.35
CA LEU A 223 -22.54 -11.64 14.43
C LEU A 223 -21.34 -12.37 15.05
N GLU A 224 -21.42 -13.69 14.99
CA GLU A 224 -20.31 -14.58 15.35
C GLU A 224 -19.07 -14.32 14.48
N GLU A 225 -17.90 -14.57 15.06
CA GLU A 225 -16.64 -14.34 14.36
C GLU A 225 -16.42 -15.32 13.20
N SER A 226 -16.95 -16.55 13.31
CA SER A 226 -16.99 -17.54 12.22
C SER A 226 -17.72 -17.01 10.99
N PHE A 227 -18.87 -16.35 11.20
CA PHE A 227 -19.63 -15.75 10.12
C PHE A 227 -18.86 -14.64 9.40
N LYS A 228 -18.21 -13.74 10.16
CA LYS A 228 -17.43 -12.64 9.59
C LYS A 228 -16.25 -13.15 8.78
N LYS A 229 -15.61 -14.23 9.24
CA LYS A 229 -14.54 -14.93 8.51
C LYS A 229 -15.05 -15.50 7.20
N ASP A 230 -16.11 -16.30 7.26
CA ASP A 230 -16.69 -16.94 6.08
C ASP A 230 -17.18 -15.90 5.05
N TRP A 231 -17.80 -14.82 5.55
CA TRP A 231 -18.19 -13.67 4.75
C TRP A 231 -17.00 -13.06 4.00
N ALA A 232 -15.94 -12.69 4.74
CA ALA A 232 -14.78 -12.03 4.16
C ALA A 232 -14.12 -12.90 3.08
N ILE A 233 -14.09 -14.22 3.28
CA ILE A 233 -13.54 -15.17 2.32
C ILE A 233 -14.45 -15.28 1.08
N VAL A 234 -15.74 -15.59 1.25
CA VAL A 234 -16.67 -15.79 0.12
C VAL A 234 -16.81 -14.51 -0.71
N ALA A 235 -17.12 -13.37 -0.07
CA ALA A 235 -17.28 -12.10 -0.77
C ALA A 235 -15.97 -11.65 -1.43
N GLY A 236 -14.83 -11.83 -0.75
CA GLY A 236 -13.53 -11.44 -1.27
C GLY A 236 -13.07 -12.29 -2.46
N LEU A 237 -13.31 -13.61 -2.42
CA LEU A 237 -13.04 -14.50 -3.55
C LEU A 237 -13.96 -14.22 -4.73
N LEU A 238 -15.26 -13.97 -4.49
CA LEU A 238 -16.20 -13.59 -5.54
C LEU A 238 -15.74 -12.32 -6.27
N ILE A 239 -15.43 -11.25 -5.52
CA ILE A 239 -14.91 -9.99 -6.07
C ILE A 239 -13.62 -10.23 -6.85
N ARG A 240 -12.71 -11.06 -6.32
CA ARG A 240 -11.45 -11.35 -6.98
C ARG A 240 -11.66 -12.09 -8.31
N ILE A 241 -12.53 -13.10 -8.32
CA ILE A 241 -12.81 -13.94 -9.48
C ILE A 241 -13.52 -13.13 -10.57
N ASP A 242 -14.57 -12.37 -10.23
CA ASP A 242 -15.28 -11.54 -11.22
C ASP A 242 -14.34 -10.51 -11.86
N HIS A 243 -13.58 -9.78 -11.03
CA HIS A 243 -12.62 -8.80 -11.53
C HIS A 243 -11.56 -9.45 -12.43
N PHE A 244 -11.04 -10.63 -12.07
CA PHE A 244 -10.02 -11.31 -12.86
C PHE A 244 -10.58 -11.91 -14.16
N ALA A 245 -11.74 -12.58 -14.11
CA ALA A 245 -12.40 -13.12 -15.30
C ALA A 245 -12.72 -12.01 -16.31
N SER A 246 -13.21 -10.86 -15.82
CA SER A 246 -13.42 -9.66 -16.64
C SER A 246 -12.14 -9.18 -17.32
N PHE A 247 -11.02 -9.17 -16.61
CA PHE A 247 -9.70 -8.82 -17.16
C PHE A 247 -9.24 -9.80 -18.24
N VAL A 248 -9.34 -11.11 -17.97
CA VAL A 248 -8.96 -12.19 -18.90
C VAL A 248 -9.73 -12.09 -20.21
N GLN A 249 -11.04 -11.86 -20.12
CA GLN A 249 -11.93 -11.72 -21.27
C GLN A 249 -11.61 -10.45 -22.09
N LYS A 250 -11.46 -9.30 -21.41
CA LYS A 250 -11.14 -8.02 -22.06
C LYS A 250 -9.81 -8.08 -22.83
N GLU A 251 -8.80 -8.69 -22.22
CA GLU A 251 -7.46 -8.83 -22.82
C GLU A 251 -7.36 -10.03 -23.77
N LYS A 252 -8.40 -10.88 -23.85
CA LYS A 252 -8.45 -12.12 -24.65
C LYS A 252 -7.25 -13.04 -24.40
N ILE A 253 -6.90 -13.20 -23.13
CA ILE A 253 -5.79 -14.04 -22.68
C ILE A 253 -6.32 -15.33 -22.04
N ASN A 254 -5.46 -16.33 -21.87
CA ASN A 254 -5.78 -17.54 -21.11
C ASN A 254 -4.75 -17.69 -20.01
N VAL A 255 -5.06 -17.17 -18.83
CA VAL A 255 -4.21 -17.20 -17.65
C VAL A 255 -5.04 -17.54 -16.42
N ASP A 256 -4.40 -18.20 -15.48
CA ASP A 256 -5.00 -18.61 -14.22
C ASP A 256 -4.98 -17.46 -13.20
N ILE A 257 -6.06 -17.35 -12.41
CA ILE A 257 -6.23 -16.35 -11.34
C ILE A 257 -5.14 -16.43 -10.28
N GLU A 258 -4.52 -17.58 -10.12
CA GLU A 258 -3.41 -17.79 -9.22
C GLU A 258 -2.42 -18.78 -9.84
N LYS A 259 -1.19 -18.32 -10.10
CA LYS A 259 -0.16 -19.25 -10.58
C LYS A 259 0.39 -20.08 -9.42
N GLN A 260 0.72 -21.33 -9.69
CA GLN A 260 1.37 -22.21 -8.72
C GLN A 260 2.66 -21.58 -8.16
N PRO A 261 2.81 -21.49 -6.82
CA PRO A 261 4.02 -21.01 -6.17
C PRO A 261 5.17 -22.01 -6.37
N PRO A 262 6.43 -21.55 -6.50
CA PRO A 262 7.56 -22.46 -6.58
C PRO A 262 7.75 -23.20 -5.26
N CYS A 263 8.08 -24.49 -5.35
CA CYS A 263 8.23 -25.36 -4.20
C CYS A 263 9.43 -24.97 -3.31
N TYR A 264 9.33 -25.33 -2.04
CA TYR A 264 10.36 -25.09 -1.03
C TYR A 264 11.74 -25.59 -1.46
N SER A 265 11.83 -26.82 -1.97
CA SER A 265 13.10 -27.43 -2.37
C SER A 265 13.81 -26.71 -3.52
N LYS A 266 13.06 -26.05 -4.41
CA LYS A 266 13.65 -25.23 -5.47
C LYS A 266 14.33 -24.00 -4.86
N ILE A 267 13.62 -23.30 -3.96
CA ILE A 267 14.13 -22.10 -3.31
C ILE A 267 15.31 -22.42 -2.39
N GLU A 268 15.21 -23.51 -1.62
CA GLU A 268 16.29 -24.01 -0.77
C GLU A 268 17.57 -24.25 -1.58
N LYS A 269 17.49 -24.94 -2.72
CA LYS A 269 18.65 -25.19 -3.60
C LYS A 269 19.27 -23.91 -4.17
N GLU A 270 18.47 -22.91 -4.54
CA GLU A 270 19.01 -21.62 -5.01
C GLU A 270 19.74 -20.87 -3.89
N LEU A 271 19.24 -20.97 -2.65
CA LEU A 271 19.93 -20.41 -1.48
C LEU A 271 21.19 -21.20 -1.11
N GLU A 272 21.18 -22.53 -1.23
CA GLU A 272 22.36 -23.38 -1.02
C GLU A 272 23.49 -23.02 -1.99
N LYS A 273 23.19 -22.70 -3.25
CA LYS A 273 24.20 -22.20 -4.21
C LYS A 273 24.83 -20.89 -3.77
N LYS A 274 24.08 -20.05 -3.04
CA LYS A 274 24.51 -18.71 -2.61
C LYS A 274 25.27 -18.72 -1.28
N PHE A 275 24.86 -19.55 -0.33
CA PHE A 275 25.39 -19.57 1.04
C PHE A 275 26.13 -20.87 1.40
N GLY A 276 26.14 -21.88 0.52
CA GLY A 276 26.62 -23.22 0.82
C GLY A 276 25.58 -24.09 1.52
N ASN A 277 25.99 -25.30 1.93
CA ASN A 277 25.07 -26.32 2.48
C ASN A 277 24.55 -26.01 3.89
N SER A 278 25.20 -25.10 4.63
CA SER A 278 24.86 -24.76 6.01
C SER A 278 24.63 -23.26 6.11
N PHE A 279 23.38 -22.87 6.34
CA PHE A 279 23.00 -21.48 6.56
C PHE A 279 21.85 -21.41 7.57
N TRP A 280 21.94 -20.45 8.50
CA TRP A 280 21.05 -20.37 9.67
C TRP A 280 19.57 -20.29 9.29
N GLN A 281 19.25 -19.69 8.14
CA GLN A 281 17.86 -19.55 7.70
C GLN A 281 17.17 -20.89 7.47
N ARG A 282 17.92 -21.91 7.04
CA ARG A 282 17.42 -23.27 6.89
C ARG A 282 17.18 -23.90 8.26
N ASP A 283 18.19 -23.79 9.13
CA ASP A 283 18.19 -24.49 10.42
C ASP A 283 17.09 -23.97 11.35
N ASP A 284 16.91 -22.64 11.43
CA ASP A 284 15.84 -22.05 12.24
C ASP A 284 14.43 -22.27 11.70
N LEU A 285 14.31 -22.58 10.40
CA LEU A 285 13.01 -22.72 9.74
C LEU A 285 12.51 -24.18 9.72
N LYS A 286 13.39 -25.18 9.88
CA LYS A 286 13.06 -26.62 9.80
C LYS A 286 11.80 -27.00 10.58
N GLU A 287 11.65 -26.49 11.80
CA GLU A 287 10.50 -26.80 12.68
C GLU A 287 9.47 -25.67 12.77
N ARG A 288 9.77 -24.51 12.16
CA ARG A 288 8.97 -23.28 12.27
C ARG A 288 8.27 -22.88 10.98
N LYS A 289 8.31 -23.73 9.95
CA LYS A 289 7.79 -23.40 8.63
C LYS A 289 6.35 -22.92 8.67
N ASP A 290 5.47 -23.55 9.41
CA ASP A 290 4.03 -23.21 9.42
C ASP A 290 3.60 -22.36 10.62
N LYS A 291 4.57 -21.71 11.27
CA LYS A 291 4.38 -20.83 12.43
C LYS A 291 4.35 -19.37 12.00
N ASN A 292 3.67 -18.56 12.81
CA ASN A 292 3.87 -17.11 12.77
C ASN A 292 5.20 -16.78 13.46
N ILE A 293 5.94 -15.81 12.94
CA ILE A 293 7.29 -15.55 13.42
C ILE A 293 7.53 -14.05 13.59
N ILE A 294 8.15 -13.69 14.71
CA ILE A 294 8.81 -12.40 14.91
C ILE A 294 10.33 -12.65 14.79
N LEU A 295 10.95 -12.09 13.76
CA LEU A 295 12.39 -12.20 13.51
C LEU A 295 13.07 -10.87 13.83
N VAL A 296 13.84 -10.86 14.92
CA VAL A 296 14.68 -9.73 15.32
C VAL A 296 16.11 -10.03 14.88
N ALA A 297 16.61 -9.29 13.89
CA ALA A 297 17.95 -9.53 13.38
C ALA A 297 18.59 -8.27 12.77
N PRO A 298 19.92 -8.10 12.90
CA PRO A 298 20.60 -6.91 12.41
C PRO A 298 20.53 -6.77 10.89
N THR A 299 20.63 -5.53 10.41
CA THR A 299 20.62 -5.28 8.96
C THR A 299 21.79 -6.00 8.28
N GLY A 300 21.51 -6.70 7.18
CA GLY A 300 22.51 -7.46 6.45
C GLY A 300 22.77 -8.90 6.93
N SER A 301 22.04 -9.39 7.94
CA SER A 301 22.11 -10.78 8.44
C SER A 301 21.50 -11.84 7.49
N GLY A 302 20.72 -11.40 6.49
CA GLY A 302 20.01 -12.30 5.57
C GLY A 302 18.52 -12.50 5.90
N LYS A 303 17.88 -11.55 6.62
CA LYS A 303 16.42 -11.51 6.89
C LYS A 303 15.56 -11.77 5.63
N THR A 304 15.92 -11.16 4.51
CA THR A 304 15.15 -11.32 3.26
C THR A 304 15.15 -12.77 2.76
N GLU A 305 16.30 -13.44 2.79
CA GLU A 305 16.38 -14.83 2.35
C GLU A 305 15.65 -15.79 3.30
N PHE A 306 15.64 -15.49 4.60
CA PHE A 306 14.77 -16.19 5.55
C PHE A 306 13.29 -16.04 5.15
N ALA A 307 12.85 -14.81 4.88
CA ALA A 307 11.47 -14.52 4.48
C ALA A 307 11.08 -15.20 3.16
N PHE A 308 11.99 -15.26 2.19
CA PHE A 308 11.75 -15.97 0.93
C PHE A 308 11.63 -17.48 1.11
N LEU A 309 12.49 -18.08 1.96
CA LEU A 309 12.42 -19.50 2.25
C LEU A 309 11.17 -19.86 3.07
N TRP A 310 10.80 -19.00 4.05
CA TRP A 310 9.54 -19.10 4.78
C TRP A 310 8.35 -18.98 3.82
N GLY A 311 8.35 -18.05 2.86
CA GLY A 311 7.28 -17.92 1.88
C GLY A 311 7.16 -19.04 0.85
N ALA A 312 8.16 -19.92 0.73
CA ALA A 312 8.27 -20.84 -0.41
C ALA A 312 7.21 -21.96 -0.38
N GLY A 313 6.60 -22.20 -1.54
CA GLY A 313 5.50 -23.16 -1.72
C GLY A 313 4.11 -22.58 -1.45
N GLU A 314 4.00 -21.30 -1.08
CA GLU A 314 2.73 -20.65 -0.77
C GLU A 314 2.60 -19.29 -1.45
N LYS A 315 1.39 -18.70 -1.37
CA LYS A 315 1.23 -17.30 -1.74
C LYS A 315 1.93 -16.41 -0.73
N LEU A 316 2.86 -15.58 -1.22
CA LEU A 316 3.70 -14.70 -0.43
C LEU A 316 3.41 -13.23 -0.75
N PHE A 317 3.02 -12.47 0.27
CA PHE A 317 3.05 -11.02 0.25
C PHE A 317 4.30 -10.53 0.97
N PHE A 318 5.11 -9.73 0.31
CA PHE A 318 6.29 -9.11 0.90
C PHE A 318 6.12 -7.61 0.94
N THR A 319 5.90 -7.06 2.14
CA THR A 319 5.60 -5.64 2.34
C THR A 319 6.79 -4.88 2.92
N LEU A 320 7.05 -3.69 2.38
CA LEU A 320 8.06 -2.76 2.89
C LEU A 320 7.51 -1.33 2.98
N PRO A 321 8.04 -0.49 3.89
CA PRO A 321 7.61 0.90 4.05
C PRO A 321 7.96 1.80 2.85
N LEU A 322 9.05 1.51 2.13
CA LEU A 322 9.59 2.37 1.08
C LEU A 322 9.54 1.74 -0.32
N ARG A 323 9.07 2.51 -1.31
CA ARG A 323 9.00 2.10 -2.74
C ARG A 323 10.35 1.66 -3.31
N SER A 324 11.43 2.34 -2.96
CA SER A 324 12.78 2.00 -3.41
C SER A 324 13.26 0.65 -2.85
N ALA A 325 12.88 0.33 -1.60
CA ALA A 325 13.16 -0.97 -1.00
C ALA A 325 12.32 -2.08 -1.67
N VAL A 326 11.04 -1.82 -1.93
CA VAL A 326 10.14 -2.69 -2.72
C VAL A 326 10.75 -3.05 -4.07
N ASN A 327 11.25 -2.07 -4.83
CA ASN A 327 11.89 -2.33 -6.12
C ASN A 327 13.15 -3.21 -6.01
N SER A 328 13.94 -3.03 -4.96
CA SER A 328 15.13 -3.85 -4.70
C SER A 328 14.76 -5.31 -4.37
N ILE A 329 13.78 -5.50 -3.48
CA ILE A 329 13.27 -6.83 -3.12
C ILE A 329 12.59 -7.51 -4.30
N TYR A 330 11.86 -6.76 -5.14
CA TYR A 330 11.25 -7.28 -6.37
C TYR A 330 12.26 -7.89 -7.33
N LYS A 331 13.41 -7.24 -7.55
CA LYS A 331 14.49 -7.81 -8.38
C LYS A 331 15.04 -9.11 -7.79
N ARG A 332 15.34 -9.10 -6.49
CA ARG A 332 15.85 -10.30 -5.78
C ARG A 332 14.83 -11.44 -5.79
N ALA A 333 13.54 -11.13 -5.67
CA ALA A 333 12.47 -12.12 -5.76
C ALA A 333 12.39 -12.70 -7.19
N LYS A 334 12.53 -11.88 -8.24
CA LYS A 334 12.57 -12.38 -9.63
C LYS A 334 13.72 -13.37 -9.85
N GLU A 335 14.91 -13.05 -9.35
CA GLU A 335 16.09 -13.92 -9.47
C GLU A 335 15.86 -15.28 -8.80
N LEU A 336 15.15 -15.32 -7.68
CA LEU A 336 14.95 -16.52 -6.86
C LEU A 336 13.70 -17.35 -7.27
N PHE A 337 12.57 -16.68 -7.46
CA PHE A 337 11.27 -17.32 -7.72
C PHE A 337 10.98 -17.50 -9.22
N GLY A 338 11.59 -16.68 -10.07
CA GLY A 338 11.36 -16.61 -11.52
C GLY A 338 10.56 -15.37 -11.93
N GLU A 339 10.86 -14.81 -13.10
CA GLU A 339 10.26 -13.55 -13.57
C GLU A 339 8.73 -13.61 -13.73
N ASP A 340 8.19 -14.77 -14.13
CA ASP A 340 6.76 -14.98 -14.35
C ASP A 340 5.97 -15.26 -13.06
N LYS A 341 6.65 -15.34 -11.91
CA LYS A 341 6.08 -15.68 -10.60
C LYS A 341 6.03 -14.51 -9.61
N VAL A 342 6.59 -13.36 -9.97
CA VAL A 342 6.71 -12.21 -9.06
C VAL A 342 6.00 -10.98 -9.63
N GLY A 343 5.05 -10.44 -8.87
CA GLY A 343 4.37 -9.17 -9.14
C GLY A 343 4.87 -8.03 -8.27
N LEU A 344 4.69 -6.80 -8.75
CA LEU A 344 5.08 -5.56 -8.10
C LEU A 344 3.85 -4.68 -7.84
N LEU A 345 3.68 -4.23 -6.60
CA LEU A 345 2.52 -3.42 -6.19
C LEU A 345 2.93 -2.16 -5.44
N HIS A 346 2.94 -1.03 -6.14
CA HIS A 346 2.99 0.32 -5.56
C HIS A 346 2.49 1.34 -6.60
N SER A 347 2.26 2.58 -6.18
CA SER A 347 1.66 3.63 -7.02
C SER A 347 2.44 3.98 -8.31
N ASP A 348 3.72 3.61 -8.38
CA ASP A 348 4.63 3.89 -9.51
C ASP A 348 5.16 2.61 -10.17
N ALA A 349 4.54 1.46 -9.89
CA ALA A 349 4.98 0.17 -10.41
C ALA A 349 4.91 0.16 -11.95
N ASP A 350 3.91 0.84 -12.51
CA ASP A 350 3.75 1.05 -13.94
C ASP A 350 4.97 1.75 -14.56
N VAL A 351 5.40 2.88 -14.00
CA VAL A 351 6.56 3.64 -14.46
C VAL A 351 7.84 2.82 -14.34
N TYR A 352 8.00 2.13 -13.21
CA TYR A 352 9.19 1.30 -12.96
C TYR A 352 9.31 0.14 -13.97
N LEU A 353 8.23 -0.63 -14.18
CA LEU A 353 8.21 -1.74 -15.14
C LEU A 353 8.43 -1.24 -16.58
N TYR A 354 7.96 -0.05 -16.91
CA TYR A 354 8.19 0.59 -18.21
C TYR A 354 9.66 0.96 -18.50
N GLU A 355 10.52 0.98 -17.49
CA GLU A 355 11.95 1.30 -17.65
C GLU A 355 12.83 0.05 -17.70
N ASP A 356 12.30 -1.12 -17.35
CA ASP A 356 13.01 -2.39 -17.46
C ASP A 356 13.08 -2.81 -18.94
N SER A 357 14.28 -2.83 -19.53
CA SER A 357 14.49 -2.90 -20.99
C SER A 357 14.18 -4.25 -21.64
N THR A 358 13.63 -5.19 -20.89
CA THR A 358 13.53 -6.61 -21.27
C THR A 358 12.20 -7.02 -21.92
N SER A 359 11.15 -6.19 -21.91
CA SER A 359 9.81 -6.60 -22.40
C SER A 359 9.13 -5.56 -23.32
N TYR A 360 8.23 -6.01 -24.19
CA TYR A 360 7.37 -5.15 -25.03
C TYR A 360 6.28 -4.45 -24.18
N GLU A 361 5.81 -3.26 -24.60
CA GLU A 361 4.87 -2.43 -23.81
C GLU A 361 3.58 -3.17 -23.38
N GLY A 362 2.96 -3.95 -24.29
CA GLY A 362 1.74 -4.72 -23.99
C GLY A 362 1.95 -5.88 -23.01
N GLU A 363 3.17 -6.39 -22.85
CA GLU A 363 3.47 -7.42 -21.85
C GLU A 363 3.56 -6.82 -20.44
N ARG A 364 4.03 -5.57 -20.33
CA ARG A 364 4.20 -4.87 -19.04
C ARG A 364 2.89 -4.45 -18.40
N LEU A 365 1.97 -3.91 -19.20
CA LEU A 365 0.61 -3.57 -18.74
C LEU A 365 -0.10 -4.82 -18.19
N ARG A 366 0.01 -5.95 -18.90
CA ARG A 366 -0.53 -7.23 -18.45
C ARG A 366 0.08 -7.69 -17.13
N VAL A 367 1.40 -7.62 -16.96
CA VAL A 367 2.06 -7.95 -15.68
C VAL A 367 1.55 -7.06 -14.54
N LEU A 368 1.37 -5.77 -14.77
CA LEU A 368 0.85 -4.85 -13.76
C LEU A 368 -0.59 -5.18 -13.35
N ASP A 369 -1.47 -5.41 -14.32
CA ASP A 369 -2.86 -5.73 -14.04
C ASP A 369 -3.00 -7.09 -13.36
N MET A 370 -2.23 -8.10 -13.78
CA MET A 370 -2.12 -9.38 -13.07
C MET A 370 -1.69 -9.17 -11.60
N ALA A 371 -0.75 -8.27 -11.32
CA ALA A 371 -0.36 -7.95 -9.96
C ALA A 371 -1.51 -7.29 -9.16
N ARG A 372 -2.27 -6.37 -9.76
CA ARG A 372 -3.44 -5.72 -9.14
C ARG A 372 -4.58 -6.69 -8.83
N HIS A 373 -4.74 -7.72 -9.65
CA HIS A 373 -5.65 -8.85 -9.39
C HIS A 373 -5.08 -9.90 -8.43
N LEU A 374 -3.89 -9.64 -7.86
CA LEU A 374 -3.20 -10.52 -6.92
C LEU A 374 -2.88 -11.89 -7.53
N ALA A 375 -2.67 -12.00 -8.85
CA ALA A 375 -2.54 -13.29 -9.53
C ALA A 375 -1.16 -13.96 -9.38
N PHE A 376 -0.13 -13.18 -9.03
CA PHE A 376 1.20 -13.73 -8.80
C PHE A 376 1.29 -14.45 -7.44
N PRO A 377 2.03 -15.56 -7.36
CA PRO A 377 2.27 -16.26 -6.10
C PRO A 377 3.15 -15.43 -5.17
N VAL A 378 4.08 -14.63 -5.70
CA VAL A 378 4.87 -13.69 -4.91
C VAL A 378 4.52 -12.26 -5.30
N LEU A 379 4.07 -11.46 -4.34
CA LEU A 379 3.74 -10.06 -4.53
C LEU A 379 4.60 -9.22 -3.61
N VAL A 380 5.47 -8.39 -4.20
CA VAL A 380 6.28 -7.43 -3.44
C VAL A 380 5.58 -6.07 -3.51
N SER A 381 5.22 -5.51 -2.37
CA SER A 381 4.40 -4.29 -2.29
C SER A 381 4.86 -3.31 -1.24
N THR A 382 4.39 -2.06 -1.34
CA THR A 382 4.42 -1.18 -0.16
C THR A 382 3.32 -1.59 0.82
N GLY A 383 3.52 -1.28 2.11
CA GLY A 383 2.48 -1.47 3.13
C GLY A 383 1.15 -0.78 2.77
N ASP A 384 1.21 0.36 2.08
CA ASP A 384 0.05 1.14 1.61
C ASP A 384 -0.93 0.33 0.74
N GLN A 385 -0.49 -0.75 0.10
CA GLN A 385 -1.36 -1.56 -0.75
C GLN A 385 -2.24 -2.53 0.04
N ILE A 386 -1.83 -2.90 1.26
CA ILE A 386 -2.43 -4.00 2.03
C ILE A 386 -2.89 -3.51 3.40
N PHE A 387 -2.06 -2.77 4.14
CA PHE A 387 -2.33 -2.40 5.53
C PHE A 387 -3.59 -1.56 5.75
N PRO A 388 -3.98 -0.63 4.85
CA PRO A 388 -5.24 0.08 4.99
C PRO A 388 -6.48 -0.82 4.97
N SER A 389 -6.37 -2.09 4.52
CA SER A 389 -7.50 -3.03 4.54
C SER A 389 -8.00 -3.34 5.95
N ALA A 390 -7.18 -3.13 6.99
CA ALA A 390 -7.63 -3.22 8.39
C ALA A 390 -8.67 -2.15 8.78
N LEU A 391 -8.78 -1.07 8.00
CA LEU A 391 -9.85 -0.07 8.12
C LEU A 391 -11.13 -0.47 7.36
N LYS A 392 -11.19 -1.69 6.80
CA LYS A 392 -12.37 -2.33 6.22
C LYS A 392 -13.16 -1.45 5.24
N TYR A 393 -12.44 -0.70 4.40
CA TYR A 393 -13.04 0.09 3.30
C TYR A 393 -13.64 -0.81 2.22
N PRO A 394 -14.62 -0.36 1.42
CA PRO A 394 -15.25 -1.19 0.40
C PRO A 394 -14.25 -1.89 -0.55
N GLY A 395 -14.34 -3.22 -0.62
CA GLY A 395 -13.40 -4.07 -1.37
C GLY A 395 -12.18 -4.57 -0.59
N TYR A 396 -12.09 -4.33 0.72
CA TYR A 396 -11.06 -4.92 1.59
C TYR A 396 -11.12 -6.46 1.59
N GLU A 397 -12.30 -7.05 1.36
CA GLU A 397 -12.52 -8.50 1.39
C GLU A 397 -11.61 -9.22 0.41
N LYS A 398 -11.33 -8.62 -0.75
CA LYS A 398 -10.38 -9.18 -1.73
C LYS A 398 -9.02 -9.47 -1.08
N PHE A 399 -8.55 -8.56 -0.22
CA PHE A 399 -7.29 -8.74 0.50
C PHE A 399 -7.45 -9.76 1.62
N TYR A 400 -8.51 -9.70 2.42
CA TYR A 400 -8.75 -10.62 3.53
C TYR A 400 -8.90 -12.08 3.05
N ALA A 401 -9.71 -12.31 2.03
CA ALA A 401 -9.88 -13.60 1.39
C ALA A 401 -8.57 -14.16 0.84
N THR A 402 -7.70 -13.30 0.30
CA THR A 402 -6.41 -13.73 -0.23
C THR A 402 -5.41 -13.99 0.91
N LEU A 403 -5.42 -13.15 1.95
CA LEU A 403 -4.54 -13.26 3.12
C LEU A 403 -4.85 -14.48 3.99
N SER A 404 -6.09 -14.98 3.99
CA SER A 404 -6.52 -16.14 4.80
C SER A 404 -5.74 -17.43 4.54
N TYR A 405 -5.10 -17.55 3.37
CA TYR A 405 -4.27 -18.71 3.01
C TYR A 405 -2.83 -18.30 2.62
N SER A 406 -2.47 -17.03 2.82
CA SER A 406 -1.18 -16.47 2.42
C SER A 406 -0.20 -16.32 3.57
N ARG A 407 1.05 -16.12 3.19
CA ARG A 407 2.16 -15.71 4.03
C ARG A 407 2.42 -14.21 3.85
N LEU A 408 2.20 -13.42 4.90
CA LEU A 408 2.45 -11.99 4.91
C LEU A 408 3.77 -11.67 5.62
N VAL A 409 4.74 -11.16 4.88
CA VAL A 409 5.99 -10.64 5.40
C VAL A 409 5.87 -9.13 5.60
N ILE A 410 6.17 -8.67 6.82
CA ILE A 410 6.16 -7.26 7.24
C ILE A 410 7.59 -6.90 7.61
N ASP A 411 8.27 -6.14 6.75
CA ASP A 411 9.64 -5.67 6.99
C ASP A 411 9.65 -4.25 7.56
N GLU A 412 10.58 -4.01 8.48
CA GLU A 412 10.89 -2.70 9.08
C GLU A 412 9.65 -1.99 9.67
N VAL A 413 8.88 -2.70 10.50
CA VAL A 413 7.65 -2.17 11.16
C VAL A 413 7.88 -0.87 11.93
N GLN A 414 9.06 -0.67 12.48
CA GLN A 414 9.46 0.53 13.20
C GLN A 414 9.59 1.78 12.31
N ALA A 415 9.67 1.61 10.98
CA ALA A 415 9.71 2.74 10.05
C ALA A 415 8.32 3.35 9.81
N TYR A 416 7.25 2.73 10.32
CA TYR A 416 5.90 3.26 10.28
C TYR A 416 5.63 4.13 11.50
N ASP A 417 4.77 5.14 11.32
CA ASP A 417 4.31 5.95 12.44
C ASP A 417 3.43 5.13 13.41
N THR A 418 3.18 5.70 14.57
CA THR A 418 2.46 5.00 15.65
C THR A 418 1.06 4.55 15.28
N ARG A 419 0.32 5.32 14.47
CA ARG A 419 -1.04 4.95 14.05
C ARG A 419 -1.00 3.83 13.01
N ALA A 420 -0.09 3.94 12.06
CA ALA A 420 0.19 2.90 11.08
C ALA A 420 0.55 1.56 11.76
N VAL A 421 1.39 1.59 12.80
CA VAL A 421 1.75 0.40 13.58
C VAL A 421 0.53 -0.21 14.27
N ALA A 422 -0.37 0.59 14.86
CA ALA A 422 -1.63 0.08 15.43
C ALA A 422 -2.52 -0.61 14.37
N ILE A 423 -2.62 -0.02 13.17
CA ILE A 423 -3.36 -0.61 12.04
C ILE A 423 -2.71 -1.92 11.58
N ILE A 424 -1.37 -2.00 11.56
CA ILE A 424 -0.64 -3.23 11.23
C ILE A 424 -0.89 -4.32 12.27
N VAL A 425 -0.82 -3.99 13.57
CA VAL A 425 -1.14 -4.94 14.65
C VAL A 425 -2.56 -5.47 14.50
N LYS A 426 -3.53 -4.58 14.21
CA LYS A 426 -4.92 -4.99 13.98
C LYS A 426 -5.06 -5.90 12.76
N LEU A 427 -4.34 -5.61 11.68
CA LEU A 427 -4.35 -6.48 10.49
C LEU A 427 -3.77 -7.86 10.81
N ILE A 428 -2.67 -7.93 11.57
CA ILE A 428 -2.05 -9.22 11.95
C ILE A 428 -3.05 -10.04 12.77
N GLU A 429 -3.74 -9.43 13.72
CA GLU A 429 -4.83 -10.05 14.48
C GLU A 429 -5.89 -10.66 13.54
N ASP A 430 -6.38 -9.86 12.59
CA ASP A 430 -7.39 -10.31 11.63
C ASP A 430 -6.85 -11.45 10.73
N ILE A 431 -5.60 -11.38 10.25
CA ILE A 431 -4.98 -12.42 9.41
C ILE A 431 -4.89 -13.76 10.14
N VAL A 432 -4.44 -13.75 11.39
CA VAL A 432 -4.31 -14.98 12.19
C VAL A 432 -5.68 -15.60 12.42
N LYS A 433 -6.72 -14.79 12.73
CA LYS A 433 -8.10 -15.26 12.87
C LYS A 433 -8.65 -15.89 11.57
N LEU A 434 -8.28 -15.35 10.42
CA LEU A 434 -8.67 -15.89 9.11
C LEU A 434 -7.94 -17.21 8.76
N GLY A 435 -6.81 -17.50 9.40
CA GLY A 435 -5.98 -18.69 9.12
C GLY A 435 -4.70 -18.41 8.34
N GLY A 436 -4.45 -17.14 7.99
CA GLY A 436 -3.22 -16.71 7.33
C GLY A 436 -2.03 -16.73 8.29
N LYS A 437 -0.84 -16.51 7.74
CA LYS A 437 0.41 -16.50 8.51
C LYS A 437 1.17 -15.19 8.34
N PHE A 438 1.86 -14.75 9.39
CA PHE A 438 2.72 -13.57 9.32
C PHE A 438 4.18 -13.87 9.68
N LEU A 439 5.08 -13.13 9.05
CA LEU A 439 6.47 -12.98 9.43
C LEU A 439 6.73 -11.49 9.63
N LEU A 440 6.85 -11.07 10.88
CA LEU A 440 7.27 -9.72 11.25
C LEU A 440 8.78 -9.73 11.38
N MET A 441 9.49 -8.92 10.60
CA MET A 441 10.95 -8.85 10.70
C MET A 441 11.45 -7.42 10.85
N THR A 442 12.41 -7.24 11.74
CA THR A 442 12.91 -5.92 12.12
C THR A 442 14.32 -6.01 12.70
N ALA A 443 15.05 -4.90 12.63
CA ALA A 443 16.28 -4.73 13.39
C ALA A 443 16.01 -4.28 14.83
N THR A 444 14.91 -3.56 15.07
CA THR A 444 14.60 -2.92 16.35
C THR A 444 13.08 -2.97 16.55
N LEU A 445 12.61 -4.00 17.25
CA LEU A 445 11.18 -4.21 17.49
C LEU A 445 10.68 -3.26 18.58
N PRO A 446 9.68 -2.41 18.30
CA PRO A 446 9.02 -1.65 19.36
C PRO A 446 8.33 -2.63 20.32
N SER A 447 8.64 -2.56 21.63
CA SER A 447 8.13 -3.52 22.62
C SER A 447 6.61 -3.63 22.64
N LEU A 448 5.92 -2.50 22.40
CA LEU A 448 4.47 -2.41 22.26
C LEU A 448 3.90 -3.35 21.19
N VAL A 449 4.61 -3.58 20.07
CA VAL A 449 4.12 -4.44 19.00
C VAL A 449 4.10 -5.88 19.46
N ARG A 450 5.20 -6.32 20.10
CA ARG A 450 5.33 -7.68 20.63
C ARG A 450 4.29 -7.95 21.72
N GLU A 451 4.13 -7.03 22.67
CA GLU A 451 3.16 -7.13 23.76
C GLU A 451 1.72 -7.20 23.24
N GLU A 452 1.31 -6.29 22.35
CA GLU A 452 -0.06 -6.33 21.80
C GLU A 452 -0.33 -7.57 20.96
N LEU A 453 0.65 -8.08 20.22
CA LEU A 453 0.48 -9.36 19.52
C LEU A 453 0.27 -10.49 20.53
N GLY A 454 1.07 -10.56 21.60
CA GLY A 454 0.86 -11.50 22.71
C GLY A 454 -0.55 -11.43 23.30
N GLU A 455 -1.05 -10.23 23.58
CA GLU A 455 -2.39 -10.03 24.15
C GLU A 455 -3.53 -10.38 23.17
N ARG A 456 -3.37 -10.05 21.88
CA ARG A 456 -4.46 -10.14 20.89
C ARG A 456 -4.58 -11.49 20.21
N ILE A 457 -3.44 -12.12 19.91
CA ILE A 457 -3.40 -13.41 19.22
C ILE A 457 -2.93 -14.55 20.12
N GLY A 458 -2.43 -14.30 21.33
CA GLY A 458 -1.87 -15.32 22.22
C GLY A 458 -0.38 -15.59 21.93
N GLU A 459 0.41 -15.67 23.00
CA GLU A 459 1.87 -15.93 22.95
C GLU A 459 2.18 -17.32 22.35
N GLU A 460 1.25 -18.27 22.40
CA GLU A 460 1.39 -19.59 21.78
C GLU A 460 1.24 -19.59 20.25
N ASN A 461 0.72 -18.50 19.67
CA ASN A 461 0.41 -18.41 18.25
C ASN A 461 1.53 -17.81 17.40
N PHE A 462 2.67 -17.41 17.99
CA PHE A 462 3.87 -17.01 17.26
C PHE A 462 5.14 -17.44 18.00
N GLU A 463 6.26 -17.47 17.27
CA GLU A 463 7.60 -17.71 17.83
C GLU A 463 8.51 -16.51 17.59
N GLU A 464 9.40 -16.24 18.54
CA GLU A 464 10.40 -15.18 18.44
C GLU A 464 11.77 -15.79 18.12
N ILE A 465 12.43 -15.23 17.11
CA ILE A 465 13.80 -15.58 16.73
C ILE A 465 14.65 -14.32 16.86
N ASP A 466 15.48 -14.27 17.90
CA ASP A 466 16.47 -13.22 18.08
C ASP A 466 17.85 -13.68 17.58
N LYS A 467 18.40 -12.95 16.61
CA LYS A 467 19.74 -13.19 16.05
C LYS A 467 20.81 -12.27 16.61
N TYR A 468 20.48 -11.34 17.48
CA TYR A 468 21.45 -10.39 18.01
C TYR A 468 22.40 -10.98 19.04
N GLU A 469 22.10 -12.13 19.64
CA GLU A 469 23.05 -12.82 20.53
C GLU A 469 24.44 -13.01 19.86
N GLU A 470 24.45 -13.34 18.56
CA GLU A 470 25.68 -13.54 17.78
C GLU A 470 26.44 -12.23 17.50
N TYR A 471 25.77 -11.08 17.51
CA TYR A 471 26.32 -9.77 17.14
C TYR A 471 26.51 -8.83 18.32
N LYS A 472 26.07 -9.22 19.52
CA LYS A 472 25.98 -8.35 20.71
C LYS A 472 27.28 -7.62 21.02
N ASN A 473 28.41 -8.30 20.88
CA ASN A 473 29.74 -7.75 21.20
C ASN A 473 30.40 -6.98 20.04
N MET A 474 29.77 -6.91 18.86
CA MET A 474 30.36 -6.25 17.70
C MET A 474 30.33 -4.73 17.88
N GLN A 475 31.49 -4.11 18.04
CA GLN A 475 31.63 -2.66 18.19
C GLN A 475 32.04 -2.02 16.85
N LYS A 476 31.12 -1.28 16.25
CA LYS A 476 31.35 -0.56 14.99
C LYS A 476 31.34 0.96 15.14
N HIS A 477 30.76 1.50 16.21
CA HIS A 477 30.42 2.92 16.28
C HIS A 477 30.96 3.57 17.54
N ILE A 478 31.72 4.64 17.35
CA ILE A 478 32.12 5.59 18.39
C ILE A 478 31.34 6.86 18.14
N ILE A 479 30.47 7.18 19.11
CA ILE A 479 29.54 8.28 19.06
C ILE A 479 30.16 9.50 19.71
N GLN A 480 29.87 10.67 19.14
CA GLN A 480 30.10 11.97 19.74
C GLN A 480 28.80 12.76 19.70
N LEU A 481 28.30 13.17 20.87
CA LEU A 481 27.14 14.05 21.01
C LEU A 481 27.62 15.48 21.10
N VAL A 482 27.15 16.32 20.17
CA VAL A 482 27.59 17.71 20.07
C VAL A 482 26.38 18.63 20.08
N LYS A 483 26.40 19.62 20.98
CA LYS A 483 25.47 20.75 20.96
C LYS A 483 25.83 21.63 19.76
N GLY A 484 24.89 21.84 18.83
CA GLY A 484 25.22 22.49 17.57
C GLY A 484 24.07 22.68 16.59
N ASP A 485 24.40 23.28 15.45
CA ASP A 485 23.60 23.20 14.23
C ASP A 485 24.53 22.88 13.06
N LEU A 486 24.26 21.78 12.34
CA LEU A 486 25.01 21.37 11.14
C LEU A 486 25.02 22.42 10.02
N GLU A 487 24.14 23.42 10.06
CA GLU A 487 24.16 24.58 9.16
C GLU A 487 25.28 25.59 9.48
N LYS A 488 25.89 25.52 10.67
CA LYS A 488 26.99 26.41 11.09
C LYS A 488 28.31 26.10 10.38
N ASP A 489 29.07 27.17 10.19
CA ASP A 489 30.34 27.16 9.47
C ASP A 489 31.39 26.19 10.00
N GLU A 490 31.41 25.94 11.31
CA GLU A 490 32.34 25.00 11.95
C GLU A 490 32.13 23.57 11.44
N PHE A 491 30.89 23.07 11.46
CA PHE A 491 30.56 21.73 11.00
C PHE A 491 30.74 21.59 9.49
N ILE A 492 30.38 22.62 8.72
CA ILE A 492 30.58 22.60 7.25
C ILE A 492 32.07 22.46 6.92
N LYS A 493 32.94 23.23 7.60
CA LYS A 493 34.40 23.12 7.42
C LYS A 493 34.94 21.76 7.84
N GLU A 494 34.45 21.22 8.96
CA GLU A 494 34.84 19.90 9.45
C GLU A 494 34.47 18.78 8.47
N ILE A 495 33.22 18.75 8.02
CA ILE A 495 32.70 17.79 7.02
C ILE A 495 33.55 17.81 5.75
N ILE A 496 33.86 19.00 5.24
CA ILE A 496 34.69 19.16 4.04
C ILE A 496 36.13 18.69 4.31
N ASN A 497 36.70 18.97 5.50
CA ASN A 497 38.03 18.52 5.88
C ASN A 497 38.11 16.98 5.92
N LYS A 498 37.11 16.31 6.52
CA LYS A 498 37.02 14.84 6.53
C LYS A 498 36.99 14.25 5.12
N ALA A 499 36.20 14.83 4.22
CA ALA A 499 36.15 14.36 2.85
C ALA A 499 37.45 14.65 2.09
N ASN A 500 37.88 15.91 2.05
CA ASN A 500 38.96 16.36 1.16
C ASN A 500 40.35 15.96 1.65
N ASN A 501 40.63 16.11 2.95
CA ASN A 501 41.98 15.91 3.49
C ASN A 501 42.19 14.47 3.98
N GLU A 502 41.15 13.82 4.50
CA GLU A 502 41.23 12.43 4.98
C GLU A 502 40.73 11.40 3.95
N GLY A 503 40.17 11.84 2.80
CA GLY A 503 39.66 10.94 1.77
C GLY A 503 38.47 10.07 2.22
N LYS A 504 37.71 10.56 3.21
CA LYS A 504 36.56 9.82 3.79
C LYS A 504 35.30 9.99 2.95
N ARG A 505 34.45 8.96 2.99
CA ARG A 505 33.05 9.01 2.59
C ARG A 505 32.23 9.54 3.76
N VAL A 506 31.74 10.77 3.64
CA VAL A 506 30.97 11.46 4.67
C VAL A 506 29.49 11.38 4.34
N LEU A 507 28.69 10.89 5.28
CA LEU A 507 27.24 10.89 5.22
C LEU A 507 26.69 11.97 6.16
N VAL A 508 25.85 12.86 5.65
CA VAL A 508 25.24 13.95 6.41
C VAL A 508 23.72 13.79 6.34
N ILE A 509 23.06 13.46 7.45
CA ILE A 509 21.61 13.22 7.49
C ILE A 509 20.90 14.30 8.31
N LEU A 510 19.97 14.98 7.65
CA LEU A 510 19.13 16.02 8.23
C LEU A 510 17.69 15.55 8.30
N ASN A 511 16.95 15.99 9.32
CA ASN A 511 15.57 15.56 9.53
C ASN A 511 14.58 16.25 8.57
N THR A 512 14.95 17.39 7.97
CA THR A 512 14.08 18.15 7.07
C THR A 512 14.75 18.47 5.74
N VAL A 513 13.94 18.51 4.66
CA VAL A 513 14.41 18.78 3.30
C VAL A 513 15.03 20.17 3.18
N GLU A 514 14.41 21.18 3.77
CA GLU A 514 14.91 22.57 3.74
C GLU A 514 16.31 22.68 4.35
N LYS A 515 16.54 22.01 5.48
CA LYS A 515 17.86 22.03 6.13
C LYS A 515 18.90 21.26 5.34
N ALA A 516 18.54 20.12 4.74
CA ALA A 516 19.41 19.39 3.84
C ALA A 516 19.84 20.24 2.62
N GLN A 517 18.91 20.99 2.03
CA GLN A 517 19.20 21.92 0.92
C GLN A 517 20.19 23.00 1.35
N LYS A 518 19.95 23.68 2.49
CA LYS A 518 20.84 24.74 3.00
C LYS A 518 22.25 24.24 3.31
N VAL A 519 22.35 23.10 4.01
CA VAL A 519 23.65 22.47 4.33
C VAL A 519 24.40 22.09 3.05
N TYR A 520 23.70 21.52 2.07
CA TYR A 520 24.29 21.18 0.77
C TYR A 520 24.80 22.43 0.04
N GLU A 521 24.02 23.52 -0.02
CA GLU A 521 24.43 24.78 -0.64
C GLU A 521 25.72 25.33 0.00
N LYS A 522 25.78 25.39 1.34
CA LYS A 522 26.98 25.85 2.06
C LYS A 522 28.20 24.94 1.84
N ILE A 523 27.99 23.62 1.77
CA ILE A 523 29.07 22.68 1.46
C ILE A 523 29.59 22.94 0.04
N MET A 524 28.70 23.12 -0.94
CA MET A 524 29.08 23.40 -2.32
C MET A 524 29.89 24.70 -2.43
N GLU A 525 29.43 25.77 -1.80
CA GLU A 525 30.12 27.07 -1.77
C GLU A 525 31.53 26.96 -1.18
N LYS A 526 31.68 26.28 -0.03
CA LYS A 526 32.96 26.18 0.69
C LYS A 526 33.89 25.07 0.20
N ALA A 527 33.37 24.20 -0.65
CA ALA A 527 34.14 23.17 -1.33
C ALA A 527 34.59 23.59 -2.73
N GLU A 528 34.31 24.82 -3.15
CA GLU A 528 34.77 25.34 -4.44
C GLU A 528 36.29 25.16 -4.59
N GLY A 529 36.72 24.61 -5.73
CA GLY A 529 38.12 24.29 -6.01
C GLY A 529 38.67 23.01 -5.36
N LYS A 530 37.88 22.26 -4.58
CA LYS A 530 38.29 20.99 -3.96
C LYS A 530 37.91 19.78 -4.81
N ASN A 531 38.76 18.74 -4.80
CA ASN A 531 38.52 17.51 -5.55
C ASN A 531 37.68 16.51 -4.75
N ILE A 532 36.44 16.89 -4.44
CA ILE A 532 35.49 16.03 -3.71
C ILE A 532 34.15 15.91 -4.46
N LYS A 533 33.53 14.74 -4.38
CA LYS A 533 32.20 14.51 -4.95
C LYS A 533 31.12 14.80 -3.92
N ILE A 534 30.22 15.72 -4.22
CA ILE A 534 29.12 16.11 -3.33
C ILE A 534 27.79 15.70 -3.98
N CYS A 535 26.91 15.07 -3.20
CA CYS A 535 25.60 14.60 -3.64
C CYS A 535 24.50 15.04 -2.65
N LEU A 536 23.29 15.26 -3.16
CA LEU A 536 22.08 15.55 -2.38
C LEU A 536 20.96 14.57 -2.72
N LEU A 537 20.27 14.04 -1.71
CA LEU A 537 19.09 13.19 -1.91
C LEU A 537 17.98 13.45 -0.88
N HIS A 538 16.76 13.68 -1.36
CA HIS A 538 15.56 13.82 -0.54
C HIS A 538 14.28 13.56 -1.38
N SER A 539 13.10 13.65 -0.76
CA SER A 539 11.81 13.38 -1.41
C SER A 539 11.36 14.44 -2.42
N ARG A 540 11.72 15.72 -2.25
CA ARG A 540 11.30 16.85 -3.10
C ARG A 540 11.97 16.95 -4.49
N PHE A 541 12.37 15.83 -5.08
CA PHE A 541 12.83 15.76 -6.48
C PHE A 541 11.72 15.17 -7.34
N THR A 542 11.68 15.53 -8.63
CA THR A 542 10.84 14.80 -9.59
C THR A 542 11.26 13.33 -9.64
N LEU A 543 10.34 12.44 -9.99
CA LEU A 543 10.63 10.99 -10.09
C LEU A 543 11.87 10.71 -10.96
N LYS A 544 11.99 11.40 -12.10
CA LYS A 544 13.12 11.26 -13.02
C LYS A 544 14.44 11.70 -12.39
N ASP A 545 14.48 12.90 -11.78
CA ASP A 545 15.73 13.43 -11.21
C ASP A 545 16.17 12.66 -9.98
N ARG A 546 15.21 12.25 -9.13
CA ARG A 546 15.46 11.40 -7.98
C ARG A 546 16.13 10.09 -8.40
N LYS A 547 15.62 9.43 -9.43
CA LYS A 547 16.17 8.17 -9.94
C LYS A 547 17.61 8.32 -10.45
N LEU A 548 17.91 9.42 -11.16
CA LEU A 548 19.27 9.71 -11.64
C LEU A 548 20.24 9.89 -10.46
N ARG A 549 19.80 10.58 -9.41
CA ARG A 549 20.59 10.79 -8.19
C ARG A 549 20.83 9.49 -7.43
N GLU A 550 19.80 8.67 -7.23
CA GLU A 550 19.93 7.37 -6.57
C GLU A 550 20.94 6.47 -7.31
N ARG A 551 20.89 6.41 -8.65
CA ARG A 551 21.88 5.68 -9.45
C ARG A 551 23.31 6.20 -9.26
N LYS A 552 23.48 7.53 -9.27
CA LYS A 552 24.79 8.15 -9.02
C LYS A 552 25.30 7.77 -7.63
N ILE A 553 24.46 7.91 -6.60
CA ILE A 553 24.80 7.62 -5.20
C ILE A 553 25.19 6.16 -5.00
N LEU A 554 24.40 5.21 -5.54
CA LEU A 554 24.71 3.78 -5.45
C LEU A 554 26.07 3.43 -6.08
N ARG A 555 26.46 4.14 -7.14
CA ARG A 555 27.78 3.99 -7.76
C ARG A 555 28.88 4.60 -6.90
N GLU A 556 28.69 5.83 -6.43
CA GLU A 556 29.73 6.56 -5.69
C GLU A 556 29.94 6.03 -4.26
N PHE A 557 28.88 5.56 -3.59
CA PHE A 557 28.89 5.04 -2.22
C PHE A 557 28.67 3.52 -2.16
N LYS A 558 29.08 2.80 -3.21
CA LYS A 558 28.92 1.34 -3.31
C LYS A 558 29.39 0.63 -2.04
N ASN A 559 28.59 -0.34 -1.57
CA ASN A 559 28.87 -1.18 -0.43
C ASN A 559 29.45 -2.56 -0.88
N PRO A 560 30.62 -3.01 -0.35
CA PRO A 560 31.53 -2.28 0.55
C PRO A 560 32.38 -1.24 -0.17
N LYS A 561 32.93 -0.27 0.58
CA LYS A 561 34.00 0.62 0.09
C LYS A 561 35.23 -0.20 -0.30
N SER A 562 35.84 0.13 -1.45
CA SER A 562 37.11 -0.47 -1.89
C SER A 562 38.28 0.02 -1.02
N GLU A 563 39.18 -0.89 -0.63
CA GLU A 563 40.37 -0.56 0.18
C GLU A 563 41.30 0.45 -0.48
N ASN A 564 41.29 0.55 -1.81
CA ASN A 564 42.13 1.48 -2.58
C ASN A 564 41.47 2.85 -2.80
N GLU A 565 40.21 3.03 -2.38
CA GLU A 565 39.51 4.29 -2.58
C GLU A 565 39.99 5.35 -1.58
N ARG A 566 40.52 6.46 -2.11
CA ARG A 566 40.96 7.64 -1.34
C ARG A 566 40.22 8.93 -1.75
N GLU A 567 39.28 8.82 -2.68
CA GLU A 567 38.50 9.96 -3.16
C GLU A 567 37.49 10.42 -2.09
N GLY A 568 37.57 11.69 -1.71
CA GLY A 568 36.63 12.31 -0.77
C GLY A 568 35.23 12.45 -1.34
N LYS A 569 34.23 11.99 -0.58
CA LYS A 569 32.82 12.01 -1.03
C LYS A 569 31.93 12.50 0.10
N ILE A 570 30.94 13.32 -0.22
CA ILE A 570 29.93 13.81 0.71
C ILE A 570 28.54 13.50 0.15
N LEU A 571 27.71 12.81 0.94
CA LEU A 571 26.29 12.63 0.67
C LEU A 571 25.48 13.37 1.72
N VAL A 572 24.82 14.44 1.33
CA VAL A 572 23.80 15.11 2.14
C VAL A 572 22.45 14.49 1.82
N ALA A 573 21.71 14.05 2.84
CA ALA A 573 20.41 13.43 2.63
C ALA A 573 19.43 13.65 3.77
N THR A 574 18.18 13.27 3.54
CA THR A 574 17.18 13.09 4.60
C THR A 574 16.97 11.60 4.90
N GLN A 575 15.88 11.24 5.59
CA GLN A 575 15.52 9.85 5.97
C GLN A 575 15.45 8.87 4.79
N VAL A 576 15.42 9.36 3.55
CA VAL A 576 15.37 8.52 2.34
C VAL A 576 16.52 7.50 2.24
N VAL A 577 17.66 7.74 2.90
CA VAL A 577 18.80 6.81 2.93
C VAL A 577 18.65 5.68 3.97
N GLU A 578 17.70 5.79 4.91
CA GLU A 578 17.58 4.91 6.09
C GLU A 578 17.13 3.49 5.73
N ALA A 579 16.22 3.31 4.77
CA ALA A 579 15.57 2.01 4.54
C ALA A 579 15.70 1.43 3.12
N SER A 580 16.51 2.00 2.20
CA SER A 580 16.52 1.49 0.81
C SER A 580 17.81 1.57 -0.01
N LEU A 581 18.83 2.30 0.44
CA LEU A 581 20.07 2.44 -0.33
C LEU A 581 21.18 1.55 0.24
N ASP A 582 21.75 0.69 -0.61
CA ASP A 582 22.88 -0.16 -0.27
C ASP A 582 24.20 0.62 -0.33
N ILE A 583 24.35 1.56 0.60
CA ILE A 583 25.51 2.44 0.71
C ILE A 583 26.40 2.10 1.91
N ASP A 584 27.67 2.47 1.81
CA ASP A 584 28.68 2.36 2.89
C ASP A 584 29.48 3.66 3.00
N ALA A 585 29.44 4.27 4.19
CA ALA A 585 30.14 5.49 4.56
C ALA A 585 31.19 5.23 5.66
N ASP A 586 32.17 6.13 5.78
CA ASP A 586 33.21 6.07 6.81
C ASP A 586 32.78 6.83 8.08
N ILE A 587 32.04 7.93 7.92
CA ILE A 587 31.65 8.81 9.01
C ILE A 587 30.25 9.39 8.76
N LEU A 588 29.47 9.49 9.83
CA LEU A 588 28.11 10.04 9.83
C LEU A 588 28.07 11.33 10.65
N TYR A 589 27.51 12.38 10.07
CA TYR A 589 27.02 13.57 10.76
C TYR A 589 25.50 13.55 10.68
N THR A 590 24.80 13.56 11.80
CA THR A 590 23.35 13.48 11.82
C THR A 590 22.75 14.43 12.83
N GLU A 591 21.58 15.00 12.54
CA GLU A 591 20.76 15.61 13.59
C GLU A 591 20.25 14.53 14.56
N LEU A 592 19.96 14.94 15.79
CA LEU A 592 19.25 14.13 16.76
C LEU A 592 17.91 13.66 16.19
N ALA A 593 17.68 12.36 16.30
CA ALA A 593 16.47 11.65 15.90
C ALA A 593 16.17 10.59 16.98
N PRO A 594 15.00 9.93 16.92
CA PRO A 594 14.71 8.78 17.78
C PRO A 594 15.82 7.71 17.71
N ILE A 595 16.12 7.02 18.81
CA ILE A 595 17.26 6.07 18.90
C ILE A 595 17.16 4.98 17.83
N ASP A 596 15.98 4.40 17.62
CA ASP A 596 15.72 3.39 16.59
C ASP A 596 16.07 3.90 15.17
N VAL A 597 15.73 5.16 14.87
CA VAL A 597 16.12 5.84 13.62
C VAL A 597 17.63 6.04 13.57
N LEU A 598 18.25 6.49 14.67
CA LEU A 598 19.70 6.68 14.74
C LEU A 598 20.46 5.37 14.50
N VAL A 599 20.00 4.25 15.05
CA VAL A 599 20.57 2.91 14.83
C VAL A 599 20.52 2.54 13.34
N GLN A 600 19.42 2.85 12.63
CA GLN A 600 19.33 2.63 11.19
C GLN A 600 20.31 3.51 10.39
N ARG A 601 20.47 4.78 10.78
CA ARG A 601 21.47 5.68 10.19
C ARG A 601 22.90 5.15 10.40
N MET A 602 23.21 4.68 11.60
CA MET A 602 24.50 4.06 11.94
C MET A 602 24.74 2.78 11.13
N GLY A 603 23.69 2.04 10.77
CA GLY A 603 23.77 0.87 9.88
C GLY A 603 24.31 1.16 8.47
N ARG A 604 24.46 2.45 8.10
CA ARG A 604 25.09 2.89 6.84
C ARG A 604 26.58 3.24 6.99
N VAL A 605 27.12 3.15 8.20
CA VAL A 605 28.52 3.42 8.56
C VAL A 605 29.24 2.11 8.85
N LEU A 606 30.33 1.85 8.14
CA LEU A 606 31.13 0.61 8.24
C LEU A 606 30.26 -0.66 8.10
N ARG A 607 29.31 -0.65 7.16
CA ARG A 607 28.24 -1.67 7.11
C ARG A 607 28.77 -3.10 7.05
N ARG A 608 29.73 -3.34 6.16
CA ARG A 608 30.46 -4.62 5.98
C ARG A 608 31.94 -4.52 6.34
N ARG A 609 32.31 -3.53 7.15
CA ARG A 609 33.70 -3.27 7.56
C ARG A 609 33.80 -3.29 9.09
N LYS A 610 35.01 -3.48 9.59
CA LYS A 610 35.29 -3.40 11.03
C LYS A 610 35.82 -2.01 11.37
N LEU A 611 35.66 -1.63 12.62
CA LEU A 611 36.33 -0.44 13.15
C LEU A 611 37.83 -0.73 13.23
N GLU A 612 38.63 -0.05 12.41
CA GLU A 612 40.09 -0.25 12.38
C GLU A 612 40.83 0.67 13.35
N ARG A 613 40.23 1.80 13.71
CA ARG A 613 40.80 2.82 14.61
C ARG A 613 39.74 3.29 15.58
N ASP A 614 40.13 3.60 16.81
CA ASP A 614 39.24 4.23 17.81
C ASP A 614 39.07 5.73 17.51
N GLU A 615 38.62 6.06 16.30
CA GLU A 615 38.22 7.40 15.89
C GLU A 615 36.69 7.51 15.89
N THR A 616 36.16 8.68 16.29
CA THR A 616 34.73 8.98 16.16
C THR A 616 34.29 8.83 14.71
N ASN A 617 33.26 8.03 14.50
CA ASN A 617 32.66 7.82 13.19
C ASN A 617 31.15 8.13 13.14
N VAL A 618 30.55 8.52 14.28
CA VAL A 618 29.16 8.97 14.35
C VAL A 618 29.07 10.23 15.19
N ILE A 619 28.68 11.34 14.58
CA ILE A 619 28.49 12.63 15.22
C ILE A 619 26.99 12.93 15.20
N ILE A 620 26.40 13.06 16.39
CA ILE A 620 24.99 13.37 16.57
C ILE A 620 24.89 14.80 17.10
N VAL A 621 24.22 15.67 16.35
CA VAL A 621 24.07 17.09 16.64
C VAL A 621 22.67 17.37 17.17
N TYR A 622 22.59 17.94 18.38
CA TYR A 622 21.34 18.40 19.00
C TYR A 622 21.36 19.92 19.17
N GLY A 623 20.20 20.56 19.10
CA GLY A 623 20.11 22.01 18.95
C GLY A 623 20.54 22.80 20.18
N GLU A 624 21.04 24.01 19.95
CA GLU A 624 21.67 24.79 21.01
C GLU A 624 20.69 25.57 21.89
N ASP A 625 19.58 26.00 21.29
CA ASP A 625 18.60 26.88 21.90
C ASP A 625 17.48 26.08 22.56
N GLU A 626 16.94 26.58 23.68
CA GLU A 626 15.83 25.94 24.43
C GLU A 626 14.56 25.72 23.58
N GLU A 627 14.48 26.36 22.41
CA GLU A 627 13.33 26.30 21.52
C GLU A 627 13.38 25.18 20.49
N ARG A 628 14.55 24.61 20.17
CA ARG A 628 14.69 23.72 19.02
C ARG A 628 15.65 22.55 19.27
N ILE A 629 15.08 21.40 19.60
CA ILE A 629 15.81 20.14 19.84
C ILE A 629 16.55 19.66 18.58
N SER A 630 15.85 19.65 17.43
CA SER A 630 16.40 19.35 16.11
C SER A 630 15.48 19.92 15.03
N SER A 631 15.88 19.89 13.75
CA SER A 631 14.96 20.28 12.70
C SER A 631 13.77 19.33 12.61
N GLY A 632 12.57 19.87 12.43
CA GLY A 632 11.35 19.07 12.33
C GLY A 632 10.83 18.48 13.65
N ALA A 633 11.37 18.85 14.81
CA ALA A 633 10.79 18.47 16.11
C ALA A 633 9.29 18.83 16.19
N GLY A 634 8.46 17.89 16.63
CA GLY A 634 6.99 18.02 16.68
C GLY A 634 6.27 17.87 15.34
N ARG A 635 7.01 17.87 14.21
CA ARG A 635 6.46 17.73 12.85
C ARG A 635 6.85 16.41 12.18
N VAL A 636 8.13 16.06 12.26
CA VAL A 636 8.72 14.87 11.65
C VAL A 636 8.82 13.75 12.67
N TYR A 637 9.33 14.07 13.86
CA TYR A 637 9.37 13.17 15.01
C TYR A 637 8.66 13.84 16.18
N SER A 638 8.00 13.05 17.01
CA SER A 638 7.39 13.56 18.23
C SER A 638 8.46 14.03 19.22
N GLU A 639 8.18 15.10 19.95
CA GLU A 639 9.17 15.73 20.84
C GLU A 639 9.51 14.86 22.05
N ASP A 640 8.56 14.04 22.53
CA ASP A 640 8.77 13.04 23.58
C ASP A 640 9.85 12.01 23.18
N LEU A 641 9.80 11.49 21.94
CA LEU A 641 10.81 10.58 21.41
C LEU A 641 12.19 11.24 21.36
N LEU A 642 12.29 12.48 20.86
CA LEU A 642 13.55 13.19 20.75
C LEU A 642 14.16 13.49 22.12
N ILE A 643 13.34 13.93 23.07
CA ILE A 643 13.77 14.22 24.44
C ILE A 643 14.27 12.96 25.14
N LEU A 644 13.50 11.88 25.13
CA LEU A 644 13.92 10.63 25.75
C LEU A 644 15.16 10.07 25.09
N SER A 645 15.27 10.16 23.76
CA SER A 645 16.46 9.71 23.03
C SER A 645 17.71 10.46 23.50
N LEU A 646 17.62 11.78 23.67
CA LEU A 646 18.73 12.58 24.19
C LEU A 646 19.08 12.21 25.63
N VAL A 647 18.06 12.04 26.49
CA VAL A 647 18.23 11.66 27.90
C VAL A 647 18.99 10.34 28.03
N LEU A 648 18.59 9.33 27.26
CA LEU A 648 19.22 8.01 27.25
C LEU A 648 20.64 8.04 26.68
N LEU A 649 20.84 8.75 25.56
CA LEU A 649 22.17 8.93 24.96
C LEU A 649 23.13 9.68 25.91
N CYS A 650 22.63 10.62 26.70
CA CYS A 650 23.39 11.34 27.72
C CYS A 650 23.47 10.62 29.08
N LYS A 651 22.81 9.47 29.23
CA LYS A 651 22.71 8.70 30.50
C LYS A 651 22.18 9.55 31.67
N ILE A 652 21.24 10.45 31.39
CA ILE A 652 20.60 11.31 32.39
C ILE A 652 19.48 10.51 33.06
N LYS A 653 19.40 10.59 34.39
CA LYS A 653 18.33 9.93 35.14
C LYS A 653 16.99 10.63 34.88
N ILE A 654 15.96 9.86 34.53
CA ILE A 654 14.60 10.35 34.35
C ILE A 654 13.93 10.48 35.73
N ASP A 655 13.91 11.69 36.28
CA ASP A 655 13.24 12.01 37.55
C ASP A 655 11.75 12.38 37.37
N ASP A 656 11.00 12.46 38.47
CA ASP A 656 9.56 12.76 38.43
C ASP A 656 9.25 14.14 37.83
N LYS A 657 10.19 15.09 37.95
CA LYS A 657 10.07 16.43 37.39
C LYS A 657 10.11 16.36 35.85
N LEU A 658 11.09 15.66 35.28
CA LEU A 658 11.22 15.47 33.85
C LEU A 658 10.05 14.66 33.27
N LYS A 659 9.64 13.58 33.96
CA LYS A 659 8.42 12.81 33.58
C LYS A 659 7.21 13.73 33.49
N LYS A 660 6.97 14.55 34.52
CA LYS A 660 5.84 15.49 34.55
C LYS A 660 5.90 16.51 33.42
N TYR A 661 7.08 17.00 33.04
CA TYR A 661 7.19 17.91 31.90
C TYR A 661 6.86 17.22 30.58
N ILE A 662 7.35 16.00 30.35
CA ILE A 662 7.09 15.26 29.10
C ILE A 662 5.60 14.89 29.00
N THR A 663 5.00 14.33 30.06
CA THR A 663 3.57 13.93 30.07
C THR A 663 2.63 15.12 29.86
N ASN A 664 2.95 16.29 30.41
CA ASN A 664 2.15 17.52 30.22
C ASN A 664 2.51 18.30 28.95
N LYS A 665 3.28 17.71 28.03
CA LYS A 665 3.72 18.34 26.77
C LYS A 665 4.51 19.65 26.97
N GLN A 666 5.16 19.80 28.11
CA GLN A 666 6.02 20.94 28.43
C GLN A 666 7.45 20.69 27.92
N TYR A 667 7.59 20.32 26.65
CA TYR A 667 8.83 19.85 26.04
C TYR A 667 9.98 20.87 26.12
N LYS A 668 9.70 22.16 25.93
CA LYS A 668 10.70 23.23 26.11
C LYS A 668 11.31 23.24 27.52
N LYS A 669 10.48 23.05 28.56
CA LYS A 669 10.95 23.00 29.96
C LYS A 669 11.78 21.76 30.23
N ALA A 670 11.32 20.60 29.73
CA ALA A 670 12.09 19.36 29.80
C ALA A 670 13.48 19.53 29.13
N TYR A 671 13.51 20.12 27.94
CA TYR A 671 14.74 20.33 27.20
C TYR A 671 15.71 21.30 27.88
N SER A 672 15.23 22.43 28.42
CA SER A 672 16.04 23.35 29.22
C SER A 672 16.71 22.65 30.42
N GLU A 673 15.97 21.79 31.12
CA GLU A 673 16.53 21.03 32.25
C GLU A 673 17.62 20.04 31.83
N ILE A 674 17.42 19.38 30.69
CA ILE A 674 18.41 18.47 30.10
C ILE A 674 19.67 19.22 29.70
N LEU A 675 19.52 20.37 29.03
CA LEU A 675 20.67 21.21 28.64
C LEU A 675 21.48 21.68 29.85
N LYS A 676 20.82 22.04 30.96
CA LYS A 676 21.51 22.37 32.22
C LYS A 676 22.29 21.19 32.80
N SER A 677 21.75 19.98 32.66
CA SER A 677 22.39 18.76 33.17
C SER A 677 23.60 18.32 32.33
N ILE A 678 23.56 18.54 31.01
CA ILE A 678 24.68 18.20 30.10
C ILE A 678 25.83 19.21 30.23
N GLY A 679 25.52 20.49 30.45
CA GLY A 679 26.50 21.57 30.41
C GLY A 679 27.07 21.81 29.00
N ASN A 680 28.32 22.31 28.93
CA ASN A 680 29.01 22.59 27.65
C ASN A 680 29.94 21.45 27.19
N GLY A 681 29.90 20.29 27.86
CA GLY A 681 30.78 19.17 27.55
C GLY A 681 30.36 18.42 26.30
N THR A 682 31.34 17.95 25.52
CA THR A 682 31.10 16.98 24.44
C THR A 682 31.17 15.57 25.01
N LEU A 683 30.13 14.76 24.83
CA LEU A 683 30.11 13.37 25.30
C LEU A 683 30.57 12.45 24.17
N SER A 684 31.50 11.54 24.45
CA SER A 684 31.88 10.48 23.51
C SER A 684 31.89 9.11 24.18
N PHE A 685 31.35 8.12 23.48
CA PHE A 685 31.24 6.74 23.97
C PHE A 685 31.17 5.75 22.82
N LYS A 686 31.57 4.51 23.08
CA LYS A 686 31.51 3.39 22.12
C LYS A 686 30.18 2.65 22.32
N LEU A 687 29.52 2.29 21.22
CA LEU A 687 28.33 1.42 21.24
C LEU A 687 28.63 0.12 20.49
N SER A 688 28.35 -0.99 21.16
CA SER A 688 28.18 -2.30 20.53
C SER A 688 26.80 -2.41 19.88
N GLU A 689 26.58 -3.44 19.05
CA GLU A 689 25.23 -3.73 18.54
C GLU A 689 24.26 -4.11 19.68
N GLY A 690 24.76 -4.73 20.77
CA GLY A 690 23.96 -5.00 21.96
C GLY A 690 23.48 -3.72 22.66
N ASP A 691 24.40 -2.79 22.92
CA ASP A 691 24.06 -1.53 23.61
C ASP A 691 23.00 -0.72 22.85
N LYS A 692 23.00 -0.81 21.51
CA LYS A 692 22.00 -0.14 20.67
C LYS A 692 20.60 -0.70 20.88
N ILE A 693 20.47 -2.02 21.02
CA ILE A 693 19.17 -2.65 21.28
C ILE A 693 18.70 -2.27 22.67
N ASP A 694 19.58 -2.39 23.65
CA ASP A 694 19.26 -2.04 25.04
C ASP A 694 18.73 -0.59 25.12
N LEU A 695 19.36 0.35 24.40
CA LEU A 695 18.90 1.74 24.30
C LEU A 695 17.52 1.88 23.63
N VAL A 696 17.23 1.08 22.60
CA VAL A 696 15.92 1.11 21.93
C VAL A 696 14.83 0.52 22.83
N GLU A 697 15.11 -0.61 23.49
CA GLU A 697 14.19 -1.19 24.46
C GLU A 697 13.91 -0.24 25.62
N GLU A 698 14.96 0.40 26.14
CA GLU A 698 14.83 1.39 27.21
C GLU A 698 14.03 2.62 26.76
N LEU A 699 14.17 3.06 25.50
CA LEU A 699 13.35 4.13 24.93
C LEU A 699 11.86 3.77 24.96
N TYR A 700 11.48 2.61 24.43
CA TYR A 700 10.06 2.20 24.39
C TYR A 700 9.48 1.92 25.77
N ARG A 701 10.28 1.35 26.69
CA ARG A 701 9.88 1.16 28.09
C ARG A 701 9.58 2.49 28.77
N ASN A 702 10.47 3.47 28.64
CA ASN A 702 10.27 4.79 29.25
C ASN A 702 9.10 5.56 28.61
N LEU A 703 8.86 5.44 27.30
CA LEU A 703 7.68 6.01 26.64
C LEU A 703 6.38 5.49 27.26
N LYS A 704 6.33 4.18 27.56
CA LYS A 704 5.18 3.53 28.20
C LYS A 704 5.00 4.04 29.63
N ASP A 705 6.08 4.06 30.42
CA ASP A 705 6.06 4.50 31.82
C ASP A 705 5.53 5.93 32.00
N ILE A 706 5.87 6.84 31.08
CA ILE A 706 5.42 8.23 31.14
C ILE A 706 4.08 8.48 30.43
N SER A 707 3.46 7.43 29.88
CA SER A 707 2.24 7.50 29.06
C SER A 707 2.35 8.59 27.99
N SER A 708 3.43 8.51 27.21
CA SER A 708 3.78 9.54 26.25
C SER A 708 2.70 9.73 25.17
N GLU A 709 2.75 10.84 24.43
CA GLU A 709 1.80 11.09 23.34
C GLU A 709 1.86 9.99 22.27
N TYR A 710 3.07 9.49 21.98
CA TYR A 710 3.30 8.36 21.09
C TYR A 710 2.47 7.13 21.53
N ILE A 711 2.62 6.69 22.78
CA ILE A 711 1.91 5.52 23.32
C ILE A 711 0.40 5.76 23.36
N ARG A 712 -0.03 6.96 23.76
CA ARG A 712 -1.46 7.31 23.81
C ARG A 712 -2.11 7.22 22.41
N LYS A 713 -1.45 7.73 21.37
CA LYS A 713 -1.95 7.64 19.98
C LYS A 713 -2.08 6.21 19.50
N PHE A 714 -1.15 5.33 19.86
CA PHE A 714 -1.18 3.91 19.52
C PHE A 714 -2.46 3.25 20.07
N TYR A 715 -2.65 3.36 21.39
CA TYR A 715 -3.80 2.76 22.09
C TYR A 715 -5.13 3.41 21.74
N GLU A 716 -5.17 4.73 21.52
CA GLU A 716 -6.37 5.41 21.01
C GLU A 716 -6.77 4.86 19.63
N THR A 717 -5.80 4.64 18.75
CA THR A 717 -6.06 4.07 17.41
C THR A 717 -6.58 2.64 17.51
N LEU A 718 -5.94 1.79 18.33
CA LEU A 718 -6.42 0.43 18.57
C LEU A 718 -7.84 0.41 19.14
N LYS A 719 -8.15 1.26 20.14
CA LYS A 719 -9.51 1.38 20.68
C LYS A 719 -10.55 1.76 19.63
N ILE A 720 -10.20 2.67 18.72
CA ILE A 720 -11.08 3.07 17.60
C ILE A 720 -11.32 1.87 16.66
N LEU A 721 -10.27 1.11 16.35
CA LEU A 721 -10.37 -0.09 15.50
C LEU A 721 -11.18 -1.20 16.19
N ASP A 722 -10.97 -1.42 17.48
CA ASP A 722 -11.69 -2.42 18.28
C ASP A 722 -13.17 -2.04 18.50
N ALA A 723 -13.48 -0.74 18.54
CA ALA A 723 -14.85 -0.24 18.49
C ALA A 723 -15.54 -0.46 17.14
N GLY A 724 -14.81 -0.96 16.13
CA GLY A 724 -15.35 -1.31 14.83
C GLY A 724 -15.33 -0.18 13.81
N PHE A 725 -14.44 0.81 13.94
CA PHE A 725 -14.29 1.86 12.92
C PHE A 725 -14.00 1.27 11.53
N GLN A 726 -14.70 1.78 10.53
CA GLN A 726 -14.50 1.46 9.13
C GLN A 726 -14.41 2.75 8.32
N SER A 727 -13.58 2.75 7.29
CA SER A 727 -13.49 3.87 6.36
C SER A 727 -14.51 3.71 5.23
N ASN A 728 -15.09 4.83 4.78
CA ASN A 728 -16.07 4.82 3.68
C ASN A 728 -15.40 4.65 2.32
N TYR A 729 -14.14 5.08 2.19
CA TYR A 729 -13.40 5.09 0.92
C TYR A 729 -11.96 4.63 1.12
N LYS A 730 -11.39 4.00 0.10
CA LYS A 730 -9.99 3.56 0.14
C LYS A 730 -9.01 4.72 0.34
N GLU A 731 -9.30 5.88 -0.25
CA GLU A 731 -8.48 7.09 -0.17
C GLU A 731 -8.44 7.65 1.26
N GLU A 732 -9.56 7.58 1.98
CA GLU A 732 -9.63 7.96 3.39
C GLU A 732 -8.82 6.97 4.24
N ALA A 733 -8.98 5.67 4.02
CA ALA A 733 -8.20 4.65 4.71
C ALA A 733 -6.68 4.85 4.54
N LEU A 734 -6.24 5.19 3.32
CA LEU A 734 -4.84 5.52 3.02
C LEU A 734 -4.35 6.77 3.78
N LYS A 735 -5.18 7.83 3.85
CA LYS A 735 -4.86 9.06 4.60
C LYS A 735 -4.73 8.79 6.09
N ILE A 736 -5.62 7.98 6.67
CA ILE A 736 -5.55 7.56 8.07
C ILE A 736 -4.28 6.74 8.32
N PHE A 737 -3.96 5.81 7.41
CA PHE A 737 -2.81 4.91 7.55
C PHE A 737 -1.46 5.64 7.54
N ARG A 738 -1.27 6.69 6.75
CA ARG A 738 0.03 7.39 6.66
C ARG A 738 0.09 8.72 7.40
N GLU A 739 -1.04 9.33 7.74
CA GLU A 739 -1.13 10.77 8.03
C GLU A 739 -0.47 11.68 6.97
N ILE A 740 -0.21 11.14 5.76
CA ILE A 740 0.46 11.84 4.67
C ILE A 740 -0.63 12.29 3.70
N TYR A 741 -0.86 13.61 3.69
CA TYR A 741 -1.72 14.29 2.73
C TYR A 741 -0.87 14.80 1.56
N ASP A 742 -0.01 13.95 0.99
CA ASP A 742 0.84 14.39 -0.12
C ASP A 742 0.00 14.64 -1.38
N VAL A 743 0.09 15.85 -1.92
CA VAL A 743 -0.52 16.23 -3.19
C VAL A 743 0.54 16.35 -4.28
N PRO A 744 0.27 15.88 -5.51
CA PRO A 744 1.17 16.09 -6.64
C PRO A 744 1.09 17.56 -7.07
N VAL A 745 2.25 18.21 -7.13
CA VAL A 745 2.37 19.62 -7.50
C VAL A 745 3.33 19.84 -8.66
N ILE A 746 3.07 20.90 -9.42
CA ILE A 746 3.94 21.43 -10.46
C ILE A 746 4.27 22.88 -10.08
N PRO A 747 5.54 23.21 -9.83
CA PRO A 747 5.91 24.60 -9.55
C PRO A 747 5.77 25.50 -10.77
N GLU A 748 5.35 26.73 -10.53
CA GLU A 748 4.99 27.71 -11.57
C GLU A 748 6.14 27.95 -12.57
N ASN A 749 7.39 27.96 -12.09
CA ASN A 749 8.58 28.13 -12.92
C ASN A 749 8.82 27.01 -13.96
N ARG A 750 8.04 25.92 -13.91
CA ARG A 750 8.14 24.77 -14.82
C ARG A 750 6.95 24.65 -15.79
N ILE A 751 5.95 25.54 -15.71
CA ILE A 751 4.76 25.47 -16.55
C ILE A 751 5.11 25.64 -18.02
N SER A 752 5.92 26.65 -18.37
CA SER A 752 6.30 26.89 -19.77
C SER A 752 7.06 25.69 -20.39
N ASP A 753 7.95 25.06 -19.61
CA ASP A 753 8.64 23.83 -20.03
C ASP A 753 7.64 22.69 -20.29
N LEU A 754 6.62 22.56 -19.44
CA LEU A 754 5.59 21.54 -19.58
C LEU A 754 4.72 21.79 -20.82
N GLU A 755 4.25 23.01 -21.03
CA GLU A 755 3.48 23.39 -22.23
C GLU A 755 4.25 23.07 -23.52
N ASN A 756 5.54 23.38 -23.56
CA ASN A 756 6.40 23.07 -24.71
C ASN A 756 6.51 21.56 -24.94
N GLU A 757 6.64 20.76 -23.89
CA GLU A 757 6.72 19.30 -24.02
C GLU A 757 5.36 18.68 -24.39
N LEU A 758 4.24 19.23 -23.93
CA LEU A 758 2.89 18.83 -24.31
C LEU A 758 2.62 19.09 -25.80
N LYS A 759 2.95 20.29 -26.31
CA LYS A 759 2.87 20.61 -27.75
C LYS A 759 3.75 19.68 -28.59
N ARG A 760 4.94 19.36 -28.09
CA ARG A 760 5.84 18.42 -28.76
C ARG A 760 5.27 17.00 -28.81
N LEU A 761 4.59 16.56 -27.75
CA LEU A 761 3.90 15.28 -27.75
C LEU A 761 2.77 15.27 -28.79
N GLU A 762 1.90 16.29 -28.77
CA GLU A 762 0.81 16.44 -29.74
C GLU A 762 1.30 16.30 -31.19
N GLY A 763 2.39 17.01 -31.54
CA GLY A 763 2.99 16.92 -32.87
C GLY A 763 3.58 15.55 -33.24
N LYS A 764 3.94 14.70 -32.27
CA LYS A 764 4.38 13.31 -32.51
C LYS A 764 3.22 12.35 -32.67
N LEU A 765 2.13 12.57 -31.95
CA LEU A 765 0.98 11.68 -31.89
C LEU A 765 0.06 11.83 -33.09
N ALA A 766 -0.03 13.05 -33.62
CA ALA A 766 -0.60 13.32 -34.94
C ALA A 766 0.03 12.47 -36.05
N LYS A 767 1.24 11.91 -35.84
CA LYS A 767 1.97 11.08 -36.81
C LYS A 767 1.90 9.57 -36.54
N ASN A 768 1.82 9.12 -35.28
CA ASN A 768 2.05 7.71 -34.90
C ASN A 768 0.94 7.05 -34.02
N GLY A 769 -0.16 7.72 -33.70
CA GLY A 769 -1.28 7.12 -32.97
C GLY A 769 -1.24 7.23 -31.43
N TYR A 770 -2.21 6.56 -30.79
CA TYR A 770 -2.79 6.70 -29.44
C TYR A 770 -1.83 6.96 -28.24
N ILE A 771 -2.23 7.87 -27.32
CA ILE A 771 -1.62 8.05 -25.98
C ILE A 771 -2.43 7.32 -24.92
N ASP A 772 -1.74 6.56 -24.07
CA ASP A 772 -2.26 6.06 -22.79
C ASP A 772 -1.70 6.83 -21.58
N TYR A 773 -2.32 6.65 -20.41
CA TYR A 773 -1.93 7.38 -19.20
C TYR A 773 -0.52 7.01 -18.72
N THR A 774 -0.08 5.76 -18.90
CA THR A 774 1.23 5.32 -18.42
C THR A 774 2.36 5.93 -19.22
N PHE A 775 2.20 6.02 -20.55
CA PHE A 775 3.09 6.75 -21.43
C PHE A 775 3.18 8.22 -21.01
N PHE A 776 2.03 8.86 -20.76
CA PHE A 776 1.97 10.24 -20.30
C PHE A 776 2.67 10.43 -18.94
N LYS A 777 2.38 9.56 -17.98
CA LYS A 777 2.98 9.59 -16.64
C LYS A 777 4.50 9.48 -16.69
N LYS A 778 5.04 8.56 -17.49
CA LYS A 778 6.49 8.37 -17.64
C LYS A 778 7.16 9.54 -18.36
N ASN A 779 6.61 9.97 -19.49
CA ASN A 779 7.29 10.92 -20.38
C ASN A 779 7.08 12.37 -19.99
N ILE A 780 5.98 12.68 -19.29
CA ILE A 780 5.62 14.02 -18.84
C ILE A 780 5.66 14.07 -17.33
N LEU A 781 4.70 13.43 -16.64
CA LEU A 781 4.50 13.66 -15.21
C LEU A 781 5.76 13.39 -14.37
N ALA A 782 6.52 12.34 -14.68
CA ALA A 782 7.77 12.00 -13.99
C ALA A 782 8.87 13.07 -14.09
N LYS A 783 8.79 14.03 -15.03
CA LYS A 783 9.73 15.15 -15.21
C LYS A 783 9.30 16.44 -14.50
N PHE A 784 8.03 16.55 -14.11
CA PHE A 784 7.42 17.82 -13.68
C PHE A 784 6.75 17.74 -12.31
N ILE A 785 6.20 16.58 -11.93
CA ILE A 785 5.54 16.41 -10.64
C ILE A 785 6.55 16.23 -9.52
N VAL A 786 6.30 16.93 -8.42
CA VAL A 786 6.87 16.70 -7.10
C VAL A 786 5.71 16.47 -6.12
N HIS A 787 5.86 15.60 -5.13
CA HIS A 787 4.85 15.42 -4.09
C HIS A 787 5.18 16.29 -2.87
N LEU A 788 4.17 17.00 -2.34
CA LEU A 788 4.27 17.85 -1.16
C LEU A 788 3.14 17.58 -0.17
N ASP A 789 3.45 17.62 1.12
CA ASP A 789 2.45 17.56 2.20
C ASP A 789 1.47 18.75 2.08
N TYR A 790 0.20 18.47 1.86
CA TYR A 790 -0.87 19.45 1.75
C TYR A 790 -0.96 20.39 2.97
N ARG A 791 -0.71 19.90 4.19
CA ARG A 791 -0.73 20.74 5.40
C ARG A 791 0.35 21.82 5.36
N TYR A 792 1.45 21.52 4.69
CA TYR A 792 2.55 22.47 4.51
C TYR A 792 2.19 23.56 3.50
N LEU A 793 1.37 23.24 2.49
CA LEU A 793 0.81 24.22 1.54
C LEU A 793 -0.20 25.14 2.25
N LEU A 794 -1.12 24.55 3.04
CA LEU A 794 -2.09 25.32 3.83
C LEU A 794 -1.43 26.29 4.81
N LYS A 795 -0.42 25.83 5.58
CA LYS A 795 0.32 26.70 6.51
C LYS A 795 1.04 27.87 5.84
N LYS A 796 1.31 27.76 4.54
CA LYS A 796 1.96 28.81 3.75
C LYS A 796 0.96 29.71 3.02
N GLY A 797 -0.35 29.48 3.18
CA GLY A 797 -1.38 30.24 2.48
C GLY A 797 -1.37 29.99 0.97
N GLU A 798 -0.94 28.81 0.54
CA GLU A 798 -0.80 28.50 -0.88
C GLU A 798 -2.17 28.29 -1.55
N ASP A 799 -2.46 29.05 -2.60
CA ASP A 799 -3.61 28.80 -3.47
C ASP A 799 -3.33 27.63 -4.41
N LEU A 800 -4.08 26.52 -4.25
CA LEU A 800 -3.94 25.35 -5.10
C LEU A 800 -4.73 25.51 -6.40
N ILE A 801 -4.03 25.91 -7.46
CA ILE A 801 -4.61 26.05 -8.80
C ILE A 801 -4.55 24.69 -9.51
N ASN A 802 -5.66 24.23 -10.07
CA ASN A 802 -5.70 22.97 -10.81
C ASN A 802 -4.86 23.03 -12.10
N ALA A 803 -3.98 22.06 -12.32
CA ALA A 803 -3.06 22.01 -13.46
C ALA A 803 -3.75 21.66 -14.79
N SER A 804 -5.01 21.21 -14.77
CA SER A 804 -5.77 20.89 -15.99
C SER A 804 -5.88 22.07 -16.97
N TYR A 805 -5.81 23.32 -16.49
CA TYR A 805 -5.83 24.50 -17.37
C TYR A 805 -4.66 24.50 -18.37
N ILE A 806 -3.52 23.91 -18.02
CA ILE A 806 -2.32 23.84 -18.88
C ILE A 806 -2.64 23.11 -20.19
N ALA A 807 -3.59 22.17 -20.19
CA ALA A 807 -4.03 21.47 -21.39
C ALA A 807 -4.64 22.39 -22.46
N SER A 808 -5.02 23.63 -22.11
CA SER A 808 -5.50 24.63 -23.07
C SER A 808 -4.50 24.98 -24.17
N CYS A 809 -3.21 24.71 -23.95
CA CYS A 809 -2.15 24.96 -24.93
C CYS A 809 -2.14 23.98 -26.14
N LEU A 810 -2.96 22.92 -26.10
CA LEU A 810 -3.05 21.86 -27.11
C LEU A 810 -4.14 22.14 -28.13
N GLU A 811 -3.92 21.89 -29.42
CA GLU A 811 -4.88 22.17 -30.49
C GLU A 811 -5.95 21.06 -30.67
N ASP A 812 -5.58 19.78 -30.52
CA ASP A 812 -6.46 18.63 -30.70
C ASP A 812 -7.43 18.45 -29.52
N ARG A 813 -8.73 18.51 -29.81
CA ARG A 813 -9.79 18.44 -28.79
C ARG A 813 -9.85 17.10 -28.04
N ASN A 814 -9.57 15.98 -28.71
CA ASN A 814 -9.60 14.65 -28.11
C ASN A 814 -8.41 14.43 -27.18
N ILE A 815 -7.22 14.84 -27.62
CA ILE A 815 -5.99 14.80 -26.80
C ILE A 815 -6.13 15.74 -25.59
N ARG A 816 -6.62 16.96 -25.82
CA ARG A 816 -6.89 17.94 -24.77
C ARG A 816 -7.81 17.36 -23.69
N LYS A 817 -8.95 16.77 -24.07
CA LYS A 817 -9.90 16.18 -23.11
C LYS A 817 -9.26 15.07 -22.27
N LYS A 818 -8.41 14.22 -22.87
CA LYS A 818 -7.67 13.19 -22.12
C LYS A 818 -6.69 13.80 -21.12
N ILE A 819 -5.92 14.80 -21.54
CA ILE A 819 -4.89 15.42 -20.69
C ILE A 819 -5.52 16.25 -19.56
N VAL A 820 -6.66 16.91 -19.79
CA VAL A 820 -7.45 17.55 -18.73
C VAL A 820 -7.76 16.54 -17.61
N ASN A 821 -8.34 15.39 -17.97
CA ASN A 821 -8.66 14.35 -16.99
C ASN A 821 -7.41 13.80 -16.29
N TRP A 822 -6.28 13.69 -17.00
CA TRP A 822 -5.02 13.21 -16.40
C TRP A 822 -4.32 14.23 -15.49
N LEU A 823 -4.71 15.50 -15.56
CA LEU A 823 -4.19 16.60 -14.74
C LEU A 823 -5.17 17.07 -13.65
N GLU A 824 -6.36 16.45 -13.56
CA GLU A 824 -7.48 16.88 -12.71
C GLU A 824 -7.15 16.89 -11.20
N ASP A 825 -6.21 16.06 -10.75
CA ASP A 825 -5.76 16.01 -9.34
C ASP A 825 -4.34 16.55 -9.12
N ILE A 826 -3.80 17.29 -10.10
CA ILE A 826 -2.46 17.89 -10.01
C ILE A 826 -2.62 19.39 -9.80
N TYR A 827 -1.86 19.95 -8.86
CA TYR A 827 -1.96 21.36 -8.50
C TYR A 827 -0.71 22.13 -8.88
N ILE A 828 -0.86 23.43 -9.09
CA ILE A 828 0.24 24.36 -9.34
C ILE A 828 0.55 25.09 -8.04
N VAL A 829 1.84 25.27 -7.77
CA VAL A 829 2.34 26.01 -6.62
C VAL A 829 3.24 27.16 -7.08
N ARG A 830 3.04 28.34 -6.49
CA ARG A 830 3.74 29.60 -6.78
C ARG A 830 4.83 29.93 -5.77
N SER A 831 4.64 29.56 -4.50
CA SER A 831 5.65 29.83 -3.45
C SER A 831 6.89 28.94 -3.54
N TYR A 832 6.96 28.06 -4.55
CA TYR A 832 8.06 27.12 -4.76
C TYR A 832 8.59 27.19 -6.19
N ALA A 833 9.90 27.07 -6.31
CA ALA A 833 10.59 26.89 -7.58
C ALA A 833 11.28 25.53 -7.62
N TYR A 834 11.30 24.90 -8.80
CA TYR A 834 12.11 23.72 -9.03
C TYR A 834 13.51 24.09 -9.50
N ASP A 835 14.52 23.58 -8.79
CA ASP A 835 15.92 23.61 -9.20
C ASP A 835 16.43 22.18 -9.48
N LYS A 836 17.22 21.98 -10.54
CA LYS A 836 17.71 20.63 -10.90
C LYS A 836 18.70 20.06 -9.89
N GLN A 837 19.45 20.92 -9.18
CA GLN A 837 20.44 20.55 -8.18
C GLN A 837 19.83 20.37 -6.78
N LEU A 838 18.82 21.16 -6.43
CA LEU A 838 18.23 21.20 -5.08
C LEU A 838 16.82 20.60 -5.02
N GLY A 839 16.18 20.35 -6.16
CA GLY A 839 14.78 19.92 -6.22
C GLY A 839 13.86 21.09 -5.95
N LEU A 840 12.68 20.82 -5.39
CA LEU A 840 11.71 21.85 -5.06
C LEU A 840 12.15 22.65 -3.81
N LYS A 841 12.38 23.95 -3.99
CA LYS A 841 12.81 24.91 -2.95
C LYS A 841 11.78 26.03 -2.82
N GLY A 842 11.54 26.51 -1.60
CA GLY A 842 10.70 27.69 -1.38
C GLY A 842 11.37 28.95 -1.91
N ILE A 843 10.60 29.83 -2.55
CA ILE A 843 11.09 31.13 -3.03
C ILE A 843 11.21 32.05 -1.80
N SER A 844 12.44 32.44 -1.45
CA SER A 844 12.67 33.38 -0.35
C SER A 844 12.44 34.80 -0.85
N GLY A 845 11.26 35.36 -0.57
CA GLY A 845 10.91 36.75 -0.86
C GLY A 845 9.42 37.02 -0.67
N GLU A 846 9.12 38.00 0.17
CA GLU A 846 7.81 38.58 0.51
C GLU A 846 6.92 37.85 1.52
N ASN A 847 6.57 38.64 2.53
CA ASN A 847 5.51 38.40 3.49
C ASN A 847 4.21 38.02 2.78
N TYR A 848 3.92 36.74 2.66
CA TYR A 848 2.53 36.32 2.89
C TYR A 848 2.33 36.41 4.41
N GLU A 849 2.02 37.62 4.88
CA GLU A 849 1.31 37.78 6.15
C GLU A 849 0.12 36.82 6.06
N ALA A 850 0.18 35.75 6.84
CA ALA A 850 -1.01 34.99 7.15
C ALA A 850 -1.99 36.01 7.73
N LYS A 851 -3.01 36.36 6.93
CA LYS A 851 -4.22 36.95 7.49
C LYS A 851 -4.76 35.90 8.44
N ASP A 852 -4.43 36.06 9.72
CA ASP A 852 -5.24 35.55 10.81
C ASP A 852 -6.65 36.10 10.59
N ASN A 853 -7.49 35.31 9.91
CA ASN A 853 -8.93 35.46 9.88
C ASN A 853 -9.56 34.19 9.28
N ILE A 854 -10.21 33.41 10.16
CA ILE A 854 -11.43 32.61 9.90
C ILE A 854 -11.15 31.36 9.02
N ILE A 855 -11.16 30.12 9.52
CA ILE A 855 -12.26 29.34 10.13
C ILE A 855 -11.69 28.31 11.11
#